data_AF-A0AAD6S258-F1
#
_entry.id   AF-A0AAD6S258-F1
#
_cell.length_a   1.000
_cell.length_b   1.000
_cell.length_c   1.000
_cell.angle_alpha   90.00
_cell.angle_beta   90.00
_cell.angle_gamma   90.00
#
_symmetry.space_group_name_H-M   'P 1'
#
loop_
_entity.id
_entity.type
_entity.pdbx_description
1 polymer ?
#
loop_
_entity_poly.entity_id
_entity_poly.type
_entity_poly.pdbx_seq_one_letter_code
_entity_poly.pdbx_strand_id
1 'polypeptide(L)'
;MSKPGEFVGSLDCGTTSVRFIIFDKYADIVAEHQLEFPQYYPHPGWHEHDATEIQEHADKCVEAAVKDMVAAGWAADSVKVIGITNQRETAVAWSRTTGKPLCKAIVWTDSRTKNVVAHFQAKLVETGIEVRPGEWKKGKEDGVEALRNITGLPLSTYFSGIKLRWMIDNYPDVHAAHEADDLLFGTVESWVLYNLLGGAATGIHLSDCTNASRTLLLNTTTLQWEPSLLAFFGFRPSILPKLVSTSEVYGKIAAGPLAGVPVGGLVGDQQGALVGNKCLKQGEAKCTYGTGAFLLFCTGGEIVKSNHGLLSTVAYQAGPNAKPVYALEGSIAVAGSAIKWLRDSMNIISSAADVNDLAAKEPNAGGLYFVTAFSGLLAPYWDPGAAGTLIGISQYTNPSHIARATLEANAYQTRAIIESMLLDSGAPLKHLKVDGGMTNGDLAMQVLADVGGFTVIRPEMRESTALGSALLAGSAIKLFGWDLTKPETLAEVNTKGSREFAPELEEGARKKGWEGWQRAVERSKGWEEGVDENVESDDEKDSLRKNLSRSQELSADLEGQHEGLQAAGARNRGISGIVDSSAFRSKSERNGKDREGDSCLVLRLSASQPKKMVSQNAAPTCQKCATSLFEPEKPLRSSTISRDILDSNEPVSDLVLPSIREFILQGSVRRERLDKKIASLRSALEDMLKERDPLDAEIRKHEGAISPLRRMPAELLSLIFTFASSDNDLLSVQTGPWIVSAVCSRWRQIALSQPGLWTSIYLCLVDEPPESPSLVGIEATLAAHLERSQQLPLTITFRTFYDHECTAQEGALLDLLAEHSNRWETVTFSGPLELYSSLDNSIYDLPILRELDIMIHSIHDEAILGPVSVFDSCPKLQRAFVNAGPHGGSRPVTVDLPFPQLLFYSGSNPWINHVPTLRSAGNIVDCVLHLIEPSSIPPGSPIVALPHLLRLSISQNTLLDFLDIPALQELYTFDESNNLHPSLTRLPNLEKLFIAGTRTGVDVSRLLHAAPTITNLCVYVSIIFVGDLFSALAPQAQSEGTRIVSPLHTISLRVIRDASDFNFDYQLVPHLDQDLLMSTLESHWQCGGWRTINLYCPQFTANPTTLERLHKLRSQGMSFQVFRRAHALLDHVIPRGFEFDSDFYSCFEPSYTST
;
A
#
# COMPACT_ATOMS: atom_id res chain seq x y z
N MET A 1 -0.45 -57.49 -13.65
CA MET A 1 -0.96 -56.99 -14.94
C MET A 1 -1.67 -55.69 -14.63
N SER A 2 -1.25 -54.58 -15.24
CA SER A 2 -1.94 -53.30 -15.13
C SER A 2 -3.31 -53.39 -15.81
N LYS A 3 -4.32 -52.73 -15.25
CA LYS A 3 -5.65 -52.61 -15.85
C LYS A 3 -5.58 -51.60 -17.00
N PRO A 4 -6.07 -51.94 -18.20
CA PRO A 4 -6.22 -50.96 -19.27
C PRO A 4 -7.32 -49.97 -18.88
N GLY A 5 -7.05 -48.68 -19.00
CA GLY A 5 -8.01 -47.59 -18.78
C GLY A 5 -8.03 -46.62 -19.96
N GLU A 6 -9.08 -45.80 -19.99
CA GLU A 6 -9.19 -44.62 -20.83
C GLU A 6 -9.47 -43.45 -19.90
N PHE A 7 -8.56 -42.49 -19.85
CA PHE A 7 -8.60 -41.32 -18.98
C PHE A 7 -8.19 -40.06 -19.74
N VAL A 8 -8.57 -38.91 -19.19
CA VAL A 8 -8.16 -37.59 -19.66
C VAL A 8 -7.39 -36.86 -18.57
N GLY A 9 -6.26 -36.27 -18.91
CA GLY A 9 -5.49 -35.44 -17.99
C GLY A 9 -5.85 -33.96 -18.10
N SER A 10 -5.66 -33.22 -17.03
CA SER A 10 -5.81 -31.78 -16.99
C SER A 10 -4.66 -31.17 -16.21
N LEU A 11 -3.91 -30.29 -16.86
CA LEU A 11 -2.87 -29.47 -16.23
C LEU A 11 -3.46 -28.09 -15.94
N ASP A 12 -3.69 -27.77 -14.67
CA ASP A 12 -4.15 -26.47 -14.23
C ASP A 12 -2.99 -25.69 -13.60
N CYS A 13 -2.51 -24.69 -14.34
CA CYS A 13 -1.44 -23.78 -13.94
C CYS A 13 -2.04 -22.51 -13.31
N GLY A 14 -2.48 -22.63 -12.05
CA GLY A 14 -3.05 -21.54 -11.28
C GLY A 14 -2.03 -20.48 -10.83
N THR A 15 -2.52 -19.48 -10.10
CA THR A 15 -1.67 -18.37 -9.60
C THR A 15 -0.72 -18.81 -8.48
N THR A 16 -1.19 -19.61 -7.53
CA THR A 16 -0.39 -20.00 -6.35
C THR A 16 0.19 -21.41 -6.45
N SER A 17 -0.34 -22.24 -7.34
CA SER A 17 0.07 -23.63 -7.49
C SER A 17 -0.21 -24.15 -8.89
N VAL A 18 0.50 -25.21 -9.26
CA VAL A 18 0.24 -26.02 -10.45
C VAL A 18 -0.28 -27.38 -10.00
N ARG A 19 -1.32 -27.88 -10.67
CA ARG A 19 -1.87 -29.22 -10.40
C ARG A 19 -2.10 -29.98 -11.69
N PHE A 20 -1.97 -31.30 -11.59
CA PHE A 20 -2.34 -32.22 -12.67
C PHE A 20 -3.34 -33.22 -12.15
N ILE A 21 -4.51 -33.31 -12.80
CA ILE A 21 -5.63 -34.16 -12.40
C ILE A 21 -5.97 -35.10 -13.55
N ILE A 22 -6.17 -36.38 -13.23
CA ILE A 22 -6.56 -37.42 -14.19
C ILE A 22 -8.01 -37.82 -13.91
N PHE A 23 -8.87 -37.67 -14.91
CA PHE A 23 -10.30 -37.96 -14.82
C PHE A 23 -10.69 -39.18 -15.65
N ASP A 24 -11.71 -39.89 -15.16
CA ASP A 24 -12.42 -40.90 -15.94
C ASP A 24 -13.61 -40.32 -16.74
N LYS A 25 -14.38 -41.20 -17.40
CA LYS A 25 -15.54 -40.81 -18.23
C LYS A 25 -16.69 -40.16 -17.46
N TYR A 26 -16.73 -40.28 -16.14
CA TYR A 26 -17.73 -39.67 -15.27
C TYR A 26 -17.23 -38.38 -14.62
N ALA A 27 -15.98 -37.98 -14.91
CA ALA A 27 -15.22 -36.96 -14.20
C ALA A 27 -14.92 -37.29 -12.73
N ASP A 28 -14.83 -38.58 -12.38
CA ASP A 28 -14.22 -38.98 -11.12
C ASP A 28 -12.70 -38.80 -11.19
N ILE A 29 -12.10 -38.31 -10.09
CA ILE A 29 -10.65 -38.15 -9.97
C ILE A 29 -10.01 -39.52 -9.76
N VAL A 30 -9.17 -39.94 -10.70
CA VAL A 30 -8.41 -41.19 -10.66
C VAL A 30 -7.10 -41.01 -9.91
N ALA A 31 -6.41 -39.90 -10.17
CA ALA A 31 -5.19 -39.48 -9.48
C ALA A 31 -5.01 -37.97 -9.67
N GLU A 32 -4.34 -37.33 -8.72
CA GLU A 32 -4.02 -35.91 -8.79
C GLU A 32 -2.73 -35.61 -8.03
N HIS A 33 -2.07 -34.51 -8.41
CA HIS A 33 -0.96 -33.95 -7.66
C HIS A 33 -0.97 -32.43 -7.79
N GLN A 34 -0.57 -31.72 -6.74
CA GLN A 34 -0.52 -30.26 -6.69
C GLN A 34 0.75 -29.82 -6.00
N LEU A 35 1.40 -28.79 -6.55
CA LEU A 35 2.58 -28.14 -5.96
C LEU A 35 2.41 -26.62 -6.01
N GLU A 36 2.61 -25.98 -4.86
CA GLU A 36 2.75 -24.53 -4.76
C GLU A 36 4.14 -24.10 -5.24
N PHE A 37 4.23 -22.89 -5.80
CA PHE A 37 5.48 -22.30 -6.26
C PHE A 37 5.65 -20.85 -5.75
N PRO A 38 6.89 -20.35 -5.66
CA PRO A 38 7.17 -19.02 -5.09
C PRO A 38 6.40 -17.87 -5.77
N GLN A 39 5.92 -16.94 -4.96
CA GLN A 39 5.29 -15.69 -5.39
C GLN A 39 6.27 -14.55 -5.16
N TYR A 40 6.64 -13.79 -6.20
CA TYR A 40 7.66 -12.74 -6.08
C TYR A 40 7.04 -11.34 -6.03
N TYR A 41 7.37 -10.57 -4.99
CA TYR A 41 6.91 -9.20 -4.79
C TYR A 41 8.13 -8.26 -4.64
N PRO A 42 8.83 -7.91 -5.74
CA PRO A 42 10.07 -7.13 -5.66
C PRO A 42 9.85 -5.70 -5.14
N HIS A 43 8.65 -5.15 -5.37
CA HIS A 43 8.21 -3.84 -4.91
C HIS A 43 6.72 -3.86 -4.54
N PRO A 44 6.23 -2.92 -3.73
CA PRO A 44 4.79 -2.79 -3.45
C PRO A 44 3.96 -2.71 -4.73
N GLY A 45 2.89 -3.52 -4.79
CA GLY A 45 2.00 -3.59 -5.95
C GLY A 45 2.54 -4.36 -7.16
N TRP A 46 3.78 -4.88 -7.10
CA TRP A 46 4.38 -5.71 -8.14
C TRP A 46 4.22 -7.19 -7.80
N HIS A 47 3.87 -8.03 -8.77
CA HIS A 47 3.71 -9.46 -8.62
C HIS A 47 4.30 -10.20 -9.83
N GLU A 48 5.30 -11.05 -9.59
CA GLU A 48 6.03 -11.80 -10.61
C GLU A 48 6.05 -13.31 -10.33
N HIS A 49 6.17 -14.09 -11.39
CA HIS A 49 6.46 -15.53 -11.32
C HIS A 49 7.68 -15.88 -12.17
N ASP A 50 8.40 -16.93 -11.79
CA ASP A 50 9.39 -17.53 -12.67
C ASP A 50 8.73 -18.52 -13.64
N ALA A 51 8.82 -18.25 -14.94
CA ALA A 51 8.24 -19.13 -15.96
C ALA A 51 8.90 -20.52 -15.97
N THR A 52 10.19 -20.60 -15.61
CA THR A 52 10.90 -21.89 -15.50
C THR A 52 10.35 -22.71 -14.35
N GLU A 53 10.08 -22.08 -13.19
CA GLU A 53 9.50 -22.77 -12.04
C GLU A 53 8.10 -23.29 -12.34
N ILE A 54 7.25 -22.52 -13.01
CA ILE A 54 5.91 -22.98 -13.45
C ILE A 54 6.04 -24.26 -14.30
N GLN A 55 6.98 -24.29 -15.24
CA GLN A 55 7.20 -25.47 -16.09
C GLN A 55 7.71 -26.66 -15.28
N GLU A 56 8.69 -26.46 -14.40
CA GLU A 56 9.22 -27.53 -13.54
C GLU A 56 8.14 -28.12 -12.63
N HIS A 57 7.24 -27.29 -12.11
CA HIS A 57 6.13 -27.74 -11.26
C HIS A 57 5.06 -28.48 -12.09
N ALA A 58 4.79 -28.03 -13.31
CA ALA A 58 3.94 -28.75 -14.24
C ALA A 58 4.48 -30.16 -14.53
N ASP A 59 5.76 -30.28 -14.84
CA ASP A 59 6.41 -31.57 -15.11
C ASP A 59 6.34 -32.50 -13.89
N LYS A 60 6.66 -31.98 -12.70
CA LYS A 60 6.58 -32.75 -11.44
C LYS A 60 5.16 -33.21 -11.10
N CYS A 61 4.15 -32.36 -11.29
CA CYS A 61 2.75 -32.72 -11.05
C CYS A 61 2.28 -33.82 -12.02
N VAL A 62 2.66 -33.73 -13.29
CA VAL A 62 2.39 -34.79 -14.28
C VAL A 62 3.06 -36.10 -13.87
N GLU A 63 4.34 -36.05 -13.49
CA GLU A 63 5.09 -37.23 -13.04
C GLU A 63 4.47 -37.90 -11.82
N ALA A 64 4.11 -37.12 -10.81
CA ALA A 64 3.55 -37.63 -9.57
C ALA A 64 2.16 -38.24 -9.76
N ALA A 65 1.23 -37.55 -10.44
CA ALA A 65 -0.12 -38.10 -10.62
C ALA A 65 -0.13 -39.34 -11.51
N VAL A 66 0.72 -39.41 -12.54
CA VAL A 66 0.86 -40.63 -13.37
C VAL A 66 1.44 -41.77 -12.55
N LYS A 67 2.42 -41.50 -11.68
CA LYS A 67 2.97 -42.50 -10.76
C LYS A 67 1.89 -43.04 -9.81
N ASP A 68 1.05 -42.17 -9.26
CA ASP A 68 -0.04 -42.56 -8.35
C ASP A 68 -1.13 -43.37 -9.09
N MET A 69 -1.47 -42.97 -10.31
CA MET A 69 -2.36 -43.74 -11.19
C MET A 69 -1.81 -45.16 -11.48
N VAL A 70 -0.51 -45.27 -11.76
CA VAL A 70 0.16 -46.57 -11.98
C VAL A 70 0.19 -47.40 -10.70
N ALA A 71 0.44 -46.78 -9.54
CA ALA A 71 0.41 -47.44 -8.25
C ALA A 71 -1.01 -47.95 -7.89
N ALA A 72 -2.06 -47.25 -8.32
CA ALA A 72 -3.45 -47.70 -8.25
C ALA A 72 -3.77 -48.87 -9.21
N GLY A 73 -2.80 -49.30 -10.02
CA GLY A 73 -2.87 -50.50 -10.85
C GLY A 73 -3.27 -50.25 -12.31
N TRP A 74 -3.34 -49.01 -12.76
CA TRP A 74 -3.63 -48.65 -14.16
C TRP A 74 -2.36 -48.61 -15.02
N ALA A 75 -2.51 -48.76 -16.33
CA ALA A 75 -1.39 -48.63 -17.27
C ALA A 75 -1.06 -47.14 -17.52
N ALA A 76 0.23 -46.80 -17.68
CA ALA A 76 0.66 -45.42 -17.92
C ALA A 76 0.07 -44.81 -19.20
N ASP A 77 -0.18 -45.62 -20.21
CA ASP A 77 -0.83 -45.24 -21.48
C ASP A 77 -2.36 -45.07 -21.36
N SER A 78 -2.93 -45.15 -20.15
CA SER A 78 -4.36 -44.96 -19.93
C SER A 78 -4.80 -43.51 -20.14
N VAL A 79 -3.91 -42.53 -19.96
CA VAL A 79 -4.17 -41.12 -20.29
C VAL A 79 -4.10 -40.95 -21.81
N LYS A 80 -5.25 -40.66 -22.44
CA LYS A 80 -5.38 -40.63 -23.91
C LYS A 80 -5.17 -39.24 -24.51
N VAL A 81 -5.39 -38.20 -23.73
CA VAL A 81 -5.23 -36.79 -24.11
C VAL A 81 -5.13 -35.95 -22.85
N ILE A 82 -4.48 -34.79 -22.93
CA ILE A 82 -4.50 -33.81 -21.84
C ILE A 82 -5.03 -32.46 -22.29
N GLY A 83 -5.67 -31.74 -21.37
CA GLY A 83 -5.99 -30.33 -21.49
C GLY A 83 -5.07 -29.47 -20.62
N ILE A 84 -4.89 -28.21 -20.99
CA ILE A 84 -4.18 -27.20 -20.20
C ILE A 84 -5.16 -26.06 -19.89
N THR A 85 -5.17 -25.66 -18.63
CA THR A 85 -5.80 -24.41 -18.19
C THR A 85 -4.85 -23.63 -17.30
N ASN A 86 -5.04 -22.32 -17.23
CA ASN A 86 -4.04 -21.43 -16.67
C ASN A 86 -4.65 -20.18 -16.07
N GLN A 87 -3.95 -19.60 -15.10
CA GLN A 87 -4.18 -18.22 -14.70
C GLN A 87 -4.11 -17.31 -15.93
N ARG A 88 -5.16 -16.52 -16.14
CA ARG A 88 -5.23 -15.59 -17.26
C ARG A 88 -4.39 -14.34 -16.99
N GLU A 89 -4.24 -13.60 -18.09
CA GLU A 89 -3.48 -12.38 -18.34
C GLU A 89 -1.97 -12.40 -18.08
N THR A 90 -1.46 -13.25 -17.18
CA THR A 90 -0.04 -13.33 -16.83
C THR A 90 0.83 -13.46 -18.07
N ALA A 91 1.78 -12.55 -18.24
CA ALA A 91 2.52 -12.32 -19.48
C ALA A 91 3.94 -12.88 -19.38
N VAL A 92 4.30 -13.76 -20.33
CA VAL A 92 5.63 -14.39 -20.43
C VAL A 92 6.34 -13.91 -21.70
N ALA A 93 7.62 -13.55 -21.57
CA ALA A 93 8.49 -13.16 -22.68
C ALA A 93 9.72 -14.08 -22.72
N TRP A 94 9.99 -14.69 -23.87
CA TRP A 94 11.12 -15.62 -24.05
C TRP A 94 11.77 -15.48 -25.43
N SER A 95 12.99 -15.98 -25.56
CA SER A 95 13.72 -15.97 -26.83
C SER A 95 13.30 -17.15 -27.72
N ARG A 96 12.98 -16.87 -28.98
CA ARG A 96 12.66 -17.85 -30.03
C ARG A 96 13.83 -18.79 -30.26
N THR A 97 15.04 -18.23 -30.35
CA THR A 97 16.27 -18.96 -30.65
C THR A 97 16.69 -19.88 -29.52
N THR A 98 16.60 -19.41 -28.27
CA THR A 98 17.10 -20.18 -27.11
C THR A 98 16.01 -20.98 -26.39
N GLY A 99 14.74 -20.59 -26.54
CA GLY A 99 13.61 -21.15 -25.79
C GLY A 99 13.58 -20.76 -24.32
N LYS A 100 14.42 -19.81 -23.88
CA LYS A 100 14.53 -19.42 -22.46
C LYS A 100 13.78 -18.12 -22.14
N PRO A 101 13.17 -17.99 -20.95
CA PRO A 101 12.58 -16.73 -20.50
C PRO A 101 13.63 -15.62 -20.50
N LEU A 102 13.24 -14.43 -20.93
CA LEU A 102 14.08 -13.23 -20.96
C LEU A 102 13.95 -12.39 -19.68
N CYS A 103 12.88 -12.61 -18.92
CA CYS A 103 12.58 -12.00 -17.63
C CYS A 103 11.59 -12.88 -16.87
N LYS A 104 11.28 -12.51 -15.62
CA LYS A 104 10.15 -13.10 -14.88
C LYS A 104 8.82 -12.69 -15.52
N ALA A 105 7.83 -13.58 -15.43
CA ALA A 105 6.49 -13.32 -15.92
C ALA A 105 5.80 -12.28 -15.04
N ILE A 106 5.12 -11.31 -15.65
CA ILE A 106 4.35 -10.29 -14.92
C ILE A 106 2.92 -10.81 -14.72
N VAL A 107 2.52 -10.97 -13.45
CA VAL A 107 1.26 -11.62 -13.05
C VAL A 107 0.06 -10.67 -13.26
N TRP A 108 -1.13 -11.24 -13.40
CA TRP A 108 -2.36 -10.50 -13.63
C TRP A 108 -2.72 -9.49 -12.53
N THR A 109 -2.41 -9.78 -11.27
CA THR A 109 -2.62 -8.86 -10.13
C THR A 109 -1.61 -7.71 -10.09
N ASP A 110 -0.57 -7.73 -10.93
CA ASP A 110 0.48 -6.72 -10.92
C ASP A 110 -0.07 -5.35 -11.35
N SER A 111 0.33 -4.32 -10.61
CA SER A 111 -0.14 -2.93 -10.79
C SER A 111 0.99 -1.97 -11.22
N ARG A 112 2.19 -2.45 -11.54
CA ARG A 112 3.34 -1.62 -11.95
C ARG A 112 3.06 -0.82 -13.22
N THR A 113 2.13 -1.28 -14.05
CA THR A 113 1.84 -0.70 -15.35
C THR A 113 0.81 0.43 -15.32
N LYS A 114 0.46 1.00 -14.15
CA LYS A 114 -0.47 2.14 -14.03
C LYS A 114 -0.08 3.30 -14.96
N ASN A 115 1.21 3.68 -14.99
CA ASN A 115 1.69 4.76 -15.85
C ASN A 115 1.64 4.40 -17.35
N VAL A 116 1.79 3.12 -17.68
CA VAL A 116 1.64 2.63 -19.07
C VAL A 116 0.18 2.73 -19.49
N VAL A 117 -0.76 2.36 -18.60
CA VAL A 117 -2.19 2.54 -18.83
C VAL A 117 -2.53 4.01 -19.08
N ALA A 118 -2.08 4.93 -18.21
CA ALA A 118 -2.29 6.36 -18.37
C ALA A 118 -1.73 6.89 -19.70
N HIS A 119 -0.52 6.46 -20.08
CA HIS A 119 0.08 6.80 -21.36
C HIS A 119 -0.78 6.36 -22.55
N PHE A 120 -1.24 5.10 -22.57
CA PHE A 120 -2.08 4.61 -23.68
C PHE A 120 -3.50 5.19 -23.65
N GLN A 121 -4.03 5.56 -22.49
CA GLN A 121 -5.28 6.31 -22.41
C GLN A 121 -5.12 7.69 -23.07
N ALA A 122 -4.05 8.43 -22.76
CA ALA A 122 -3.73 9.69 -23.44
C ALA A 122 -3.54 9.50 -24.95
N LYS A 123 -2.75 8.49 -25.35
CA LYS A 123 -2.54 8.15 -26.77
C LYS A 123 -3.84 7.82 -27.50
N LEU A 124 -4.75 7.08 -26.87
CA LEU A 124 -6.06 6.75 -27.42
C LEU A 124 -6.95 8.00 -27.59
N VAL A 125 -6.84 8.96 -26.68
CA VAL A 125 -7.56 10.23 -26.76
C VAL A 125 -7.00 11.12 -27.88
N GLU A 126 -5.68 11.23 -28.00
CA GLU A 126 -5.01 12.14 -28.93
C GLU A 126 -4.93 11.61 -30.36
N THR A 127 -4.39 10.40 -30.51
CA THR A 127 -4.09 9.78 -31.81
C THR A 127 -5.17 8.78 -32.26
N GLY A 128 -5.87 8.17 -31.30
CA GLY A 128 -6.92 7.20 -31.59
C GLY A 128 -6.42 5.83 -32.02
N ILE A 129 -7.36 5.00 -32.44
CA ILE A 129 -7.11 3.70 -33.06
C ILE A 129 -7.80 3.61 -34.42
N GLU A 130 -7.14 2.99 -35.38
CA GLU A 130 -7.71 2.68 -36.68
C GLU A 130 -8.69 1.51 -36.53
N VAL A 131 -9.98 1.75 -36.80
CA VAL A 131 -11.03 0.73 -36.72
C VAL A 131 -11.31 0.07 -38.08
N ARG A 132 -10.99 0.79 -39.16
CA ARG A 132 -11.03 0.33 -40.56
C ARG A 132 -9.97 1.10 -41.34
N PRO A 133 -9.50 0.60 -42.50
CA PRO A 133 -8.52 1.32 -43.31
C PRO A 133 -8.92 2.76 -43.60
N GLY A 134 -8.16 3.72 -43.06
CA GLY A 134 -8.41 5.16 -43.17
C GLY A 134 -9.44 5.75 -42.20
N GLU A 135 -10.07 4.94 -41.35
CA GLU A 135 -11.06 5.36 -40.36
C GLU A 135 -10.48 5.27 -38.93
N TRP A 136 -10.28 6.43 -38.31
CA TRP A 136 -9.70 6.56 -36.97
C TRP A 136 -10.75 7.02 -35.95
N LYS A 137 -10.77 6.37 -34.78
CA LYS A 137 -11.61 6.75 -33.64
C LYS A 137 -10.72 7.22 -32.50
N LYS A 138 -10.96 8.44 -32.01
CA LYS A 138 -10.14 9.14 -31.01
C LYS A 138 -11.02 9.92 -30.04
N GLY A 139 -10.46 10.38 -28.92
CA GLY A 139 -11.19 11.08 -27.87
C GLY A 139 -11.59 10.15 -26.71
N LYS A 140 -12.00 10.76 -25.58
CA LYS A 140 -12.29 10.04 -24.33
C LYS A 140 -13.45 9.04 -24.43
N GLU A 141 -14.41 9.29 -25.32
CA GLU A 141 -15.57 8.43 -25.53
C GLU A 141 -15.36 7.52 -26.75
N ASP A 142 -15.29 8.09 -27.95
CA ASP A 142 -15.16 7.36 -29.22
C ASP A 142 -13.94 6.42 -29.30
N GLY A 143 -12.78 6.85 -28.77
CA GLY A 143 -11.55 6.04 -28.79
C GLY A 143 -11.64 4.85 -27.83
N VAL A 144 -12.12 5.09 -26.61
CA VAL A 144 -12.33 4.04 -25.59
C VAL A 144 -13.39 3.05 -26.05
N GLU A 145 -14.48 3.53 -26.63
CA GLU A 145 -15.52 2.69 -27.18
C GLU A 145 -15.02 1.86 -28.38
N ALA A 146 -14.21 2.44 -29.26
CA ALA A 146 -13.61 1.70 -30.37
C ALA A 146 -12.72 0.54 -29.89
N LEU A 147 -11.85 0.78 -28.91
CA LEU A 147 -11.02 -0.27 -28.30
C LEU A 147 -11.89 -1.38 -27.70
N ARG A 148 -12.94 -1.01 -26.95
CA ARG A 148 -13.88 -1.96 -26.36
C ARG A 148 -14.70 -2.72 -27.41
N ASN A 149 -15.05 -2.10 -28.53
CA ASN A 149 -15.77 -2.77 -29.62
C ASN A 149 -14.92 -3.83 -30.31
N ILE A 150 -13.61 -3.60 -30.42
CA ILE A 150 -12.69 -4.59 -31.01
C ILE A 150 -12.40 -5.72 -30.02
N THR A 151 -12.02 -5.36 -28.80
CA THR A 151 -11.43 -6.30 -27.82
C THR A 151 -12.41 -6.84 -26.79
N GLY A 152 -13.52 -6.15 -26.54
CA GLY A 152 -14.42 -6.39 -25.41
C GLY A 152 -13.90 -5.87 -24.06
N LEU A 153 -12.74 -5.21 -24.02
CA LEU A 153 -11.99 -4.88 -22.81
C LEU A 153 -11.63 -3.38 -22.69
N PRO A 154 -11.55 -2.81 -21.47
CA PRO A 154 -10.99 -1.49 -21.23
C PRO A 154 -9.45 -1.52 -21.14
N LEU A 155 -8.78 -0.36 -21.21
CA LEU A 155 -7.38 -0.26 -20.79
C LEU A 155 -7.29 -0.42 -19.27
N SER A 156 -6.45 -1.35 -18.81
CA SER A 156 -6.25 -1.65 -17.39
C SER A 156 -4.89 -2.31 -17.19
N THR A 157 -4.36 -2.25 -15.97
CA THR A 157 -3.13 -2.97 -15.58
C THR A 157 -3.31 -4.48 -15.66
N TYR A 158 -4.56 -4.95 -15.70
CA TYR A 158 -4.90 -6.36 -15.70
C TYR A 158 -4.39 -7.10 -16.96
N PHE A 159 -4.50 -6.51 -18.15
CA PHE A 159 -4.37 -7.22 -19.43
C PHE A 159 -2.93 -7.29 -19.99
N SER A 160 -2.63 -8.36 -20.72
CA SER A 160 -1.26 -8.74 -21.09
C SER A 160 -0.53 -7.76 -22.01
N GLY A 161 -1.22 -7.10 -22.94
CA GLY A 161 -0.59 -6.16 -23.89
C GLY A 161 0.10 -5.00 -23.18
N ILE A 162 -0.50 -4.48 -22.12
CA ILE A 162 0.10 -3.43 -21.29
C ILE A 162 1.37 -3.93 -20.58
N LYS A 163 1.37 -5.18 -20.10
CA LYS A 163 2.52 -5.82 -19.45
C LYS A 163 3.66 -6.08 -20.44
N LEU A 164 3.33 -6.54 -21.65
CA LEU A 164 4.31 -6.75 -22.73
C LEU A 164 5.02 -5.45 -23.13
N ARG A 165 4.27 -4.36 -23.30
CA ARG A 165 4.85 -3.05 -23.59
C ARG A 165 5.85 -2.63 -22.51
N TRP A 166 5.43 -2.75 -21.24
CA TRP A 166 6.32 -2.45 -20.11
C TRP A 166 7.59 -3.30 -20.13
N MET A 167 7.49 -4.61 -20.40
CA MET A 167 8.66 -5.49 -20.49
C MET A 167 9.64 -5.05 -21.60
N ILE A 168 9.14 -4.68 -22.78
CA ILE A 168 9.99 -4.21 -23.90
C ILE A 168 10.66 -2.87 -23.56
N ASP A 169 10.00 -2.01 -22.78
CA ASP A 169 10.55 -0.70 -22.42
C ASP A 169 11.55 -0.76 -21.25
N ASN A 170 11.44 -1.75 -20.37
CA ASN A 170 12.18 -1.76 -19.09
C ASN A 170 13.20 -2.90 -18.96
N TYR A 171 13.06 -4.00 -19.69
CA TYR A 171 14.05 -5.09 -19.67
C TYR A 171 14.94 -5.03 -20.91
N PRO A 172 16.25 -4.73 -20.77
CA PRO A 172 17.17 -4.61 -21.90
C PRO A 172 17.21 -5.85 -22.79
N ASP A 173 17.14 -7.05 -22.21
CA ASP A 173 17.15 -8.31 -22.96
C ASP A 173 15.87 -8.54 -23.75
N VAL A 174 14.71 -8.12 -23.21
CA VAL A 174 13.43 -8.16 -23.93
C VAL A 174 13.42 -7.14 -25.06
N HIS A 175 13.93 -5.94 -24.81
CA HIS A 175 14.08 -4.90 -25.83
C HIS A 175 14.96 -5.36 -26.99
N ALA A 176 16.15 -5.88 -26.68
CA ALA A 176 17.08 -6.38 -27.68
C ALA A 176 16.49 -7.54 -28.50
N ALA A 177 15.77 -8.47 -27.85
CA ALA A 177 15.08 -9.55 -28.53
C ALA A 177 13.94 -9.05 -29.43
N HIS A 178 13.20 -8.02 -29.02
CA HIS A 178 12.16 -7.39 -29.85
C HIS A 178 12.75 -6.75 -31.12
N GLU A 179 13.86 -6.01 -30.99
CA GLU A 179 14.51 -5.37 -32.15
C GLU A 179 15.17 -6.37 -33.09
N ALA A 180 15.69 -7.48 -32.55
CA ALA A 180 16.29 -8.56 -33.33
C ALA A 180 15.27 -9.56 -33.90
N ASP A 181 13.96 -9.38 -33.66
CA ASP A 181 12.89 -10.32 -34.01
C ASP A 181 13.05 -11.74 -33.40
N ASP A 182 13.75 -11.82 -32.27
CA ASP A 182 13.96 -13.03 -31.47
C ASP A 182 12.95 -13.18 -30.32
N LEU A 183 12.14 -12.15 -30.04
CA LEU A 183 11.14 -12.21 -28.97
C LEU A 183 9.94 -13.11 -29.34
N LEU A 184 9.53 -13.94 -28.39
CA LEU A 184 8.22 -14.58 -28.33
C LEU A 184 7.47 -14.10 -27.09
N PHE A 185 6.16 -13.88 -27.28
CA PHE A 185 5.23 -13.52 -26.22
C PHE A 185 4.11 -14.56 -26.12
N GLY A 186 3.61 -14.77 -24.91
CA GLY A 186 2.41 -15.57 -24.69
C GLY A 186 1.93 -15.46 -23.25
N THR A 187 0.68 -15.86 -23.04
CA THR A 187 0.15 -16.17 -21.72
C THR A 187 0.64 -17.55 -21.25
N VAL A 188 0.33 -17.92 -20.00
CA VAL A 188 0.91 -19.11 -19.35
C VAL A 188 0.63 -20.41 -20.10
N GLU A 189 -0.54 -20.58 -20.73
CA GLU A 189 -0.83 -21.76 -21.56
C GLU A 189 0.08 -21.86 -22.77
N SER A 190 0.42 -20.72 -23.39
CA SER A 190 1.28 -20.67 -24.56
C SER A 190 2.70 -21.09 -24.19
N TRP A 191 3.20 -20.61 -23.05
CA TRP A 191 4.50 -21.01 -22.49
C TRP A 191 4.55 -22.50 -22.14
N VAL A 192 3.56 -23.00 -21.40
CA VAL A 192 3.53 -24.40 -20.96
C VAL A 192 3.38 -25.34 -22.15
N LEU A 193 2.49 -25.02 -23.09
CA LEU A 193 2.33 -25.81 -24.32
C LEU A 193 3.61 -25.81 -25.16
N TYR A 194 4.26 -24.65 -25.35
CA TYR A 194 5.51 -24.55 -26.08
C TYR A 194 6.56 -25.50 -25.53
N ASN A 195 6.75 -25.53 -24.20
CA ASN A 195 7.70 -26.41 -23.55
C ASN A 195 7.29 -27.89 -23.63
N LEU A 196 6.02 -28.23 -23.36
CA LEU A 196 5.52 -29.61 -23.46
C LEU A 196 5.67 -30.18 -24.87
N LEU A 197 5.56 -29.35 -25.91
CA LEU A 197 5.73 -29.74 -27.30
C LEU A 197 7.19 -29.68 -27.78
N GLY A 198 8.17 -29.50 -26.89
CA GLY A 198 9.61 -29.59 -27.21
C GLY A 198 10.34 -28.26 -27.35
N GLY A 199 9.71 -27.14 -27.02
CA GLY A 199 10.31 -25.81 -26.96
C GLY A 199 10.99 -25.39 -28.26
N ALA A 200 12.21 -24.84 -28.16
CA ALA A 200 12.95 -24.34 -29.32
C ALA A 200 13.25 -25.41 -30.39
N ALA A 201 13.21 -26.71 -30.03
CA ALA A 201 13.45 -27.79 -30.99
C ALA A 201 12.29 -27.95 -32.00
N THR A 202 11.06 -27.63 -31.61
CA THR A 202 9.89 -27.71 -32.49
C THR A 202 9.37 -26.34 -32.92
N GLY A 203 9.55 -25.32 -32.08
CA GLY A 203 9.11 -23.95 -32.35
C GLY A 203 7.59 -23.78 -32.41
N ILE A 204 6.82 -24.74 -31.87
CA ILE A 204 5.35 -24.70 -31.90
C ILE A 204 4.86 -23.67 -30.88
N HIS A 205 4.44 -22.51 -31.37
CA HIS A 205 4.00 -21.38 -30.56
C HIS A 205 2.53 -21.06 -30.84
N LEU A 206 1.66 -21.48 -29.93
CA LEU A 206 0.20 -21.43 -30.08
C LEU A 206 -0.47 -20.79 -28.85
N SER A 207 -1.68 -20.28 -29.03
CA SER A 207 -2.56 -19.77 -27.95
C SER A 207 -4.02 -19.92 -28.39
N ASP A 208 -4.93 -20.13 -27.45
CA ASP A 208 -6.35 -20.28 -27.75
C ASP A 208 -7.10 -18.94 -27.72
N CYS A 209 -8.28 -18.91 -28.32
CA CYS A 209 -9.10 -17.70 -28.41
C CYS A 209 -9.54 -17.13 -27.05
N THR A 210 -9.65 -17.94 -25.99
CA THR A 210 -10.04 -17.45 -24.65
C THR A 210 -8.91 -16.69 -24.00
N ASN A 211 -7.70 -17.25 -23.93
CA ASN A 211 -6.53 -16.54 -23.43
C ASN A 211 -6.17 -15.33 -24.30
N ALA A 212 -6.21 -15.47 -25.62
CA ALA A 212 -5.96 -14.36 -26.54
C ALA A 212 -6.94 -13.20 -26.33
N SER A 213 -8.21 -13.48 -25.99
CA SER A 213 -9.20 -12.44 -25.70
C SER A 213 -8.88 -11.60 -24.47
N ARG A 214 -7.88 -11.99 -23.67
CA ARG A 214 -7.44 -11.30 -22.44
C ARG A 214 -6.20 -10.43 -22.62
N THR A 215 -5.71 -10.33 -23.85
CA THR A 215 -4.43 -9.67 -24.13
C THR A 215 -4.56 -8.20 -24.51
N LEU A 216 -5.76 -7.69 -24.81
CA LEU A 216 -6.01 -6.44 -25.56
C LEU A 216 -5.53 -6.45 -27.02
N LEU A 217 -5.19 -7.61 -27.59
CA LEU A 217 -4.66 -7.71 -28.97
C LEU A 217 -5.58 -8.50 -29.91
N LEU A 218 -6.56 -9.23 -29.37
CA LEU A 218 -7.51 -10.01 -30.16
C LEU A 218 -8.71 -9.16 -30.60
N ASN A 219 -9.07 -9.27 -31.87
CA ASN A 219 -10.39 -8.86 -32.34
C ASN A 219 -11.40 -9.97 -32.04
N THR A 220 -12.34 -9.71 -31.13
CA THR A 220 -13.31 -10.70 -30.65
C THR A 220 -14.31 -11.16 -31.71
N THR A 221 -14.49 -10.37 -32.78
CA THR A 221 -15.39 -10.72 -33.89
C THR A 221 -14.70 -11.65 -34.89
N THR A 222 -13.46 -11.36 -35.26
CA THR A 222 -12.72 -12.16 -36.27
C THR A 222 -11.94 -13.32 -35.67
N LEU A 223 -11.70 -13.28 -34.36
CA LEU A 223 -10.79 -14.17 -33.62
C LEU A 223 -9.38 -14.21 -34.22
N GLN A 224 -8.90 -13.05 -34.67
CA GLN A 224 -7.55 -12.83 -35.16
C GLN A 224 -6.87 -11.72 -34.37
N TRP A 225 -5.54 -11.72 -34.36
CA TRP A 225 -4.77 -10.59 -33.86
C TRP A 225 -5.09 -9.33 -34.68
N GLU A 226 -5.40 -8.23 -34.02
CA GLU A 226 -5.81 -6.98 -34.69
C GLU A 226 -4.58 -6.13 -35.04
N PRO A 227 -4.28 -5.90 -36.34
CA PRO A 227 -3.11 -5.13 -36.75
C PRO A 227 -3.08 -3.71 -36.18
N SER A 228 -4.24 -3.05 -36.03
CA SER A 228 -4.30 -1.70 -35.47
C SER A 228 -3.93 -1.66 -33.98
N LEU A 229 -4.25 -2.71 -33.22
CA LEU A 229 -3.83 -2.84 -31.81
C LEU A 229 -2.32 -3.09 -31.71
N LEU A 230 -1.76 -3.91 -32.60
CA LEU A 230 -0.31 -4.12 -32.64
C LEU A 230 0.44 -2.84 -32.98
N ALA A 231 -0.04 -2.07 -33.96
CA ALA A 231 0.52 -0.76 -34.28
C ALA A 231 0.36 0.22 -33.11
N PHE A 232 -0.80 0.20 -32.45
CA PHE A 232 -1.10 1.06 -31.30
C PHE A 232 -0.10 0.83 -30.16
N PHE A 233 0.18 -0.43 -29.78
CA PHE A 233 1.14 -0.78 -28.72
C PHE A 233 2.61 -0.88 -29.20
N GLY A 234 2.86 -0.80 -30.51
CA GLY A 234 4.20 -0.89 -31.10
C GLY A 234 4.78 -2.31 -31.04
N PHE A 235 3.99 -3.33 -31.38
CA PHE A 235 4.38 -4.74 -31.40
C PHE A 235 4.57 -5.26 -32.82
N ARG A 236 5.60 -6.09 -33.02
CA ARG A 236 5.77 -6.86 -34.27
C ARG A 236 4.79 -8.05 -34.28
N PRO A 237 4.10 -8.33 -35.41
CA PRO A 237 3.20 -9.49 -35.49
C PRO A 237 3.89 -10.84 -35.24
N SER A 238 5.18 -10.95 -35.55
CA SER A 238 6.01 -12.15 -35.41
C SER A 238 6.17 -12.65 -33.97
N ILE A 239 5.99 -11.80 -32.96
CA ILE A 239 6.16 -12.19 -31.55
C ILE A 239 4.96 -12.96 -31.00
N LEU A 240 3.82 -12.94 -31.70
CA LEU A 240 2.55 -13.50 -31.21
C LEU A 240 2.37 -14.97 -31.59
N PRO A 241 1.70 -15.76 -30.74
CA PRO A 241 1.39 -17.15 -31.05
C PRO A 241 0.39 -17.25 -32.19
N LYS A 242 0.42 -18.36 -32.92
CA LYS A 242 -0.67 -18.69 -33.84
C LYS A 242 -1.93 -19.05 -33.03
N LEU A 243 -3.05 -18.43 -33.37
CA LEU A 243 -4.33 -18.69 -32.71
C LEU A 243 -4.93 -20.01 -33.16
N VAL A 244 -5.45 -20.75 -32.18
CA VAL A 244 -6.13 -22.04 -32.33
C VAL A 244 -7.45 -22.04 -31.54
N SER A 245 -8.32 -22.99 -31.85
CA SER A 245 -9.55 -23.21 -31.08
C SER A 245 -9.25 -23.84 -29.72
N THR A 246 -10.20 -23.78 -28.79
CA THR A 246 -10.03 -24.36 -27.44
C THR A 246 -10.07 -25.89 -27.40
N SER A 247 -10.46 -26.56 -28.50
CA SER A 247 -10.63 -28.01 -28.56
C SER A 247 -10.20 -28.56 -29.92
N GLU A 248 -8.90 -28.82 -30.07
CA GLU A 248 -8.30 -29.50 -31.21
C GLU A 248 -6.94 -30.11 -30.80
N VAL A 249 -6.41 -31.05 -31.57
CA VAL A 249 -5.10 -31.64 -31.26
C VAL A 249 -3.98 -30.70 -31.74
N TYR A 250 -3.27 -30.08 -30.79
CA TYR A 250 -2.22 -29.09 -31.06
C TYR A 250 -0.86 -29.73 -31.35
N GLY A 251 -0.62 -30.90 -30.77
CA GLY A 251 0.66 -31.60 -30.81
C GLY A 251 0.70 -32.75 -29.81
N LYS A 252 1.84 -33.41 -29.72
CA LYS A 252 2.09 -34.50 -28.76
C LYS A 252 3.19 -34.09 -27.79
N ILE A 253 3.02 -34.47 -26.52
CA ILE A 253 4.01 -34.23 -25.48
C ILE A 253 5.35 -34.87 -25.88
N ALA A 254 6.43 -34.09 -25.80
CA ALA A 254 7.73 -34.47 -26.34
C ALA A 254 8.52 -35.43 -25.43
N ALA A 255 8.36 -35.34 -24.11
CA ALA A 255 9.14 -36.07 -23.13
C ALA A 255 8.36 -36.37 -21.83
N GLY A 256 8.97 -37.12 -20.92
CA GLY A 256 8.36 -37.48 -19.64
C GLY A 256 7.40 -38.69 -19.72
N PRO A 257 6.66 -38.99 -18.64
CA PRO A 257 5.84 -40.20 -18.55
C PRO A 257 4.62 -40.22 -19.48
N LEU A 258 4.23 -39.07 -20.03
CA LEU A 258 3.16 -38.92 -21.02
C LEU A 258 3.70 -38.64 -22.44
N ALA A 259 4.98 -38.93 -22.72
CA ALA A 259 5.54 -38.74 -24.05
C ALA A 259 4.69 -39.42 -25.15
N GLY A 260 4.33 -38.67 -26.19
CA GLY A 260 3.48 -39.13 -27.29
C GLY A 260 1.97 -38.96 -27.05
N VAL A 261 1.52 -38.61 -25.84
CA VAL A 261 0.11 -38.29 -25.55
C VAL A 261 -0.23 -36.93 -26.18
N PRO A 262 -1.37 -36.81 -26.89
CA PRO A 262 -1.79 -35.55 -27.48
C PRO A 262 -2.21 -34.51 -26.43
N VAL A 263 -1.93 -33.25 -26.71
CA VAL A 263 -2.54 -32.10 -26.02
C VAL A 263 -3.72 -31.64 -26.87
N GLY A 264 -4.92 -31.60 -26.30
CA GLY A 264 -6.18 -31.45 -27.04
C GLY A 264 -7.11 -30.34 -26.55
N GLY A 265 -6.83 -29.73 -25.39
CA GLY A 265 -7.63 -28.62 -24.86
C GLY A 265 -6.75 -27.50 -24.32
N LEU A 266 -7.09 -26.25 -24.63
CA LEU A 266 -6.50 -25.03 -24.08
C LEU A 266 -7.62 -24.08 -23.70
N VAL A 267 -7.59 -23.55 -22.48
CA VAL A 267 -8.60 -22.60 -22.02
C VAL A 267 -8.11 -21.81 -20.81
N GLY A 268 -8.38 -20.52 -20.76
CA GLY A 268 -8.12 -19.74 -19.55
C GLY A 268 -8.97 -20.23 -18.38
N ASP A 269 -8.43 -20.18 -17.15
CA ASP A 269 -9.01 -20.75 -15.93
C ASP A 269 -10.53 -20.51 -15.75
N GLN A 270 -10.98 -19.27 -15.86
CA GLN A 270 -12.37 -18.92 -15.61
C GLN A 270 -13.30 -19.45 -16.70
N GLN A 271 -12.87 -19.43 -17.95
CA GLN A 271 -13.57 -20.08 -19.06
C GLN A 271 -13.55 -21.61 -18.91
N GLY A 272 -12.45 -22.17 -18.41
CA GLY A 272 -12.35 -23.59 -18.04
C GLY A 272 -13.42 -23.95 -17.01
N ALA A 273 -13.55 -23.17 -15.93
CA ALA A 273 -14.60 -23.38 -14.94
C ALA A 273 -16.02 -23.22 -15.50
N LEU A 274 -16.24 -22.34 -16.49
CA LEU A 274 -17.53 -22.24 -17.20
C LEU A 274 -17.85 -23.53 -17.98
N VAL A 275 -16.87 -24.07 -18.71
CA VAL A 275 -17.02 -25.33 -19.45
C VAL A 275 -17.16 -26.53 -18.50
N GLY A 276 -16.37 -26.61 -17.43
CA GLY A 276 -16.40 -27.70 -16.45
C GLY A 276 -17.70 -27.75 -15.64
N ASN A 277 -18.30 -26.58 -15.38
CA ASN A 277 -19.65 -26.48 -14.84
C ASN A 277 -20.75 -26.79 -15.88
N LYS A 278 -20.39 -27.08 -17.14
CA LYS A 278 -21.31 -27.34 -18.25
C LYS A 278 -22.26 -26.16 -18.50
N CYS A 279 -21.79 -24.93 -18.31
CA CYS A 279 -22.51 -23.71 -18.67
C CYS A 279 -22.26 -23.40 -20.15
N LEU A 280 -22.91 -24.15 -21.03
CA LEU A 280 -22.63 -24.21 -22.47
C LEU A 280 -23.73 -23.54 -23.31
N LYS A 281 -24.82 -23.11 -22.67
CA LYS A 281 -25.97 -22.46 -23.32
C LYS A 281 -26.22 -21.08 -22.74
N GLN A 282 -26.84 -20.22 -23.54
CA GLN A 282 -27.23 -18.88 -23.13
C GLN A 282 -28.08 -18.94 -21.83
N GLY A 283 -27.78 -18.04 -20.89
CA GLY A 283 -28.46 -17.98 -19.58
C GLY A 283 -27.84 -18.85 -18.49
N GLU A 284 -26.83 -19.65 -18.82
CA GLU A 284 -26.07 -20.44 -17.84
C GLU A 284 -24.84 -19.65 -17.38
N ALA A 285 -24.66 -19.56 -16.05
CA ALA A 285 -23.58 -18.80 -15.45
C ALA A 285 -22.88 -19.60 -14.35
N LYS A 286 -21.64 -19.23 -14.09
CA LYS A 286 -20.88 -19.71 -12.94
C LYS A 286 -20.22 -18.56 -12.20
N CYS A 287 -19.99 -18.74 -10.90
CA CYS A 287 -19.13 -17.87 -10.10
C CYS A 287 -18.07 -18.71 -9.36
N THR A 288 -16.81 -18.33 -9.52
CA THR A 288 -15.69 -18.91 -8.77
C THR A 288 -15.34 -17.99 -7.62
N TYR A 289 -15.45 -18.45 -6.36
CA TYR A 289 -15.15 -17.69 -5.16
C TYR A 289 -13.79 -18.09 -4.56
N GLY A 290 -12.75 -17.35 -4.94
CA GLY A 290 -11.39 -17.42 -4.38
C GLY A 290 -11.08 -16.20 -3.51
N THR A 291 -9.87 -15.65 -3.63
CA THR A 291 -9.51 -14.35 -3.00
C THR A 291 -10.46 -13.24 -3.47
N GLY A 292 -10.64 -13.11 -4.79
CA GLY A 292 -11.76 -12.39 -5.40
C GLY A 292 -12.83 -13.36 -5.91
N ALA A 293 -13.83 -12.86 -6.62
CA ALA A 293 -14.82 -13.70 -7.30
C ALA A 293 -14.95 -13.36 -8.78
N PHE A 294 -15.07 -14.38 -9.62
CA PHE A 294 -15.17 -14.22 -11.07
C PHE A 294 -16.44 -14.89 -11.59
N LEU A 295 -17.35 -14.05 -12.07
CA LEU A 295 -18.63 -14.45 -12.60
C LEU A 295 -18.58 -14.44 -14.13
N LEU A 296 -18.91 -15.58 -14.75
CA LEU A 296 -19.04 -15.69 -16.20
C LEU A 296 -20.45 -16.14 -16.55
N PHE A 297 -21.07 -15.44 -17.51
CA PHE A 297 -22.40 -15.74 -18.04
C PHE A 297 -22.29 -16.05 -19.53
N CYS A 298 -22.67 -17.26 -19.91
CA CYS A 298 -22.64 -17.70 -21.31
C CYS A 298 -23.68 -16.92 -22.12
N THR A 299 -23.25 -16.25 -23.19
CA THR A 299 -24.12 -15.50 -24.10
C THR A 299 -24.44 -16.25 -25.40
N GLY A 300 -23.85 -17.43 -25.59
CA GLY A 300 -24.03 -18.21 -26.81
C GLY A 300 -23.16 -17.67 -27.95
N GLY A 301 -23.67 -17.73 -29.18
CA GLY A 301 -22.91 -17.36 -30.38
C GLY A 301 -22.78 -15.86 -30.65
N GLU A 302 -23.41 -15.01 -29.84
CA GLU A 302 -23.43 -13.56 -30.02
C GLU A 302 -22.51 -12.87 -29.01
N ILE A 303 -21.78 -11.86 -29.49
CA ILE A 303 -20.99 -10.96 -28.65
C ILE A 303 -21.97 -9.95 -28.04
N VAL A 304 -22.18 -10.07 -26.74
CA VAL A 304 -22.96 -9.07 -26.01
C VAL A 304 -22.03 -7.97 -25.56
N LYS A 305 -22.25 -6.75 -26.07
CA LYS A 305 -21.54 -5.56 -25.60
C LYS A 305 -22.14 -5.09 -24.28
N SER A 306 -21.29 -4.82 -23.30
CA SER A 306 -21.76 -4.30 -22.02
C SER A 306 -21.86 -2.78 -21.98
N ASN A 307 -23.03 -2.28 -21.60
CA ASN A 307 -23.25 -0.88 -21.24
C ASN A 307 -23.22 -0.66 -19.72
N HIS A 308 -22.98 -1.72 -18.94
CA HIS A 308 -23.05 -1.73 -17.47
C HIS A 308 -21.73 -2.18 -16.82
N GLY A 309 -20.59 -1.93 -17.48
CA GLY A 309 -19.27 -2.18 -16.91
C GLY A 309 -18.82 -3.65 -16.90
N LEU A 310 -19.38 -4.52 -17.71
CA LEU A 310 -18.90 -5.90 -17.84
C LEU A 310 -17.88 -6.03 -18.97
N LEU A 311 -17.09 -7.10 -18.92
CA LEU A 311 -16.19 -7.49 -19.98
C LEU A 311 -16.91 -8.41 -20.97
N SER A 312 -16.73 -8.18 -22.26
CA SER A 312 -17.17 -9.11 -23.30
C SER A 312 -15.96 -9.99 -23.67
N THR A 313 -16.10 -11.31 -23.59
CA THR A 313 -14.97 -12.23 -23.78
C THR A 313 -15.39 -13.49 -24.52
N VAL A 314 -14.42 -14.24 -25.05
CA VAL A 314 -14.67 -15.56 -25.64
C VAL A 314 -14.79 -16.57 -24.50
N ALA A 315 -15.84 -17.40 -24.53
CA ALA A 315 -16.05 -18.48 -23.58
C ALA A 315 -15.30 -19.75 -24.00
N TYR A 316 -15.50 -20.21 -25.24
CA TYR A 316 -14.76 -21.33 -25.83
C TYR A 316 -15.05 -21.45 -27.34
N GLN A 317 -14.24 -22.22 -28.05
CA GLN A 317 -14.47 -22.63 -29.44
C GLN A 317 -14.22 -24.13 -29.57
N ALA A 318 -15.28 -24.92 -29.75
CA ALA A 318 -15.26 -26.40 -29.68
C ALA A 318 -14.59 -27.11 -30.89
N GLY A 319 -13.75 -26.39 -31.64
CA GLY A 319 -12.99 -26.88 -32.78
C GLY A 319 -12.75 -25.79 -33.83
N PRO A 320 -11.83 -26.00 -34.79
CA PRO A 320 -11.38 -24.95 -35.72
C PRO A 320 -12.50 -24.39 -36.60
N ASN A 321 -13.47 -25.24 -36.94
CA ASN A 321 -14.62 -24.90 -37.78
C ASN A 321 -15.90 -24.66 -36.97
N ALA A 322 -15.83 -24.78 -35.63
CA ALA A 322 -16.97 -24.51 -34.77
C ALA A 322 -17.14 -22.99 -34.61
N LYS A 323 -18.39 -22.55 -34.51
CA LYS A 323 -18.66 -21.15 -34.11
C LYS A 323 -18.19 -20.96 -32.66
N PRO A 324 -17.59 -19.80 -32.34
CA PRO A 324 -17.24 -19.49 -30.97
C PRO A 324 -18.50 -19.29 -30.11
N VAL A 325 -18.33 -19.54 -28.83
CA VAL A 325 -19.27 -19.18 -27.78
C VAL A 325 -18.64 -18.06 -26.97
N TYR A 326 -19.43 -17.06 -26.60
CA TYR A 326 -19.01 -15.88 -25.87
C TYR A 326 -19.58 -15.85 -24.45
N ALA A 327 -19.01 -14.98 -23.63
CA ALA A 327 -19.48 -14.71 -22.29
C ALA A 327 -19.39 -13.23 -21.94
N LEU A 328 -20.25 -12.82 -21.02
CA LEU A 328 -20.02 -11.64 -20.19
C LEU A 328 -19.25 -12.08 -18.94
N GLU A 329 -18.29 -11.26 -18.54
CA GLU A 329 -17.51 -11.47 -17.32
C GLU A 329 -17.61 -10.25 -16.41
N GLY A 330 -17.84 -10.51 -15.13
CA GLY A 330 -17.72 -9.53 -14.06
C GLY A 330 -16.88 -10.08 -12.92
N SER A 331 -16.10 -9.20 -12.31
CA SER A 331 -15.13 -9.54 -11.28
C SER A 331 -15.37 -8.76 -10.00
N ILE A 332 -15.23 -9.43 -8.87
CA ILE A 332 -15.24 -8.86 -7.52
C ILE A 332 -13.81 -8.98 -7.00
N ALA A 333 -13.16 -7.85 -6.70
CA ALA A 333 -11.76 -7.86 -6.23
C ALA A 333 -11.61 -8.56 -4.88
N VAL A 334 -12.58 -8.36 -3.99
CA VAL A 334 -12.54 -8.78 -2.60
C VAL A 334 -13.74 -9.66 -2.30
N ALA A 335 -13.50 -10.98 -2.20
CA ALA A 335 -14.53 -11.95 -1.81
C ALA A 335 -14.05 -12.82 -0.64
N GLY A 336 -13.25 -13.86 -0.90
CA GLY A 336 -12.61 -14.65 0.16
C GLY A 336 -11.55 -13.87 0.93
N SER A 337 -10.95 -12.82 0.33
CA SER A 337 -10.07 -11.91 1.08
C SER A 337 -10.81 -11.12 2.16
N ALA A 338 -12.11 -10.84 2.04
CA ALA A 338 -12.88 -10.25 3.15
C ALA A 338 -12.98 -11.20 4.34
N ILE A 339 -13.15 -12.50 4.09
CA ILE A 339 -13.15 -13.52 5.15
C ILE A 339 -11.76 -13.65 5.77
N LYS A 340 -10.69 -13.64 4.96
CA LYS A 340 -9.32 -13.62 5.49
C LYS A 340 -9.04 -12.36 6.30
N TRP A 341 -9.55 -11.20 5.89
CA TRP A 341 -9.43 -9.95 6.63
C TRP A 341 -10.12 -10.01 8.00
N LEU A 342 -11.32 -10.61 8.09
CA LEU A 342 -11.97 -10.88 9.38
C LEU A 342 -11.11 -11.76 10.30
N ARG A 343 -10.37 -12.72 9.73
CA ARG A 343 -9.50 -13.64 10.46
C ARG A 343 -8.18 -13.00 10.89
N ASP A 344 -7.43 -12.48 9.93
CA ASP A 344 -6.03 -12.08 10.09
C ASP A 344 -5.88 -10.67 10.64
N SER A 345 -6.81 -9.77 10.29
CA SER A 345 -6.72 -8.35 10.65
C SER A 345 -7.66 -7.98 11.80
N MET A 346 -8.89 -8.52 11.79
CA MET A 346 -9.89 -8.19 12.81
C MET A 346 -9.96 -9.21 13.95
N ASN A 347 -9.33 -10.38 13.80
CA ASN A 347 -9.39 -11.48 14.78
C ASN A 347 -10.83 -11.87 15.21
N ILE A 348 -11.82 -11.66 14.34
CA ILE A 348 -13.24 -11.99 14.61
C ILE A 348 -13.49 -13.51 14.48
N ILE A 349 -12.70 -14.17 13.64
CA ILE A 349 -12.72 -15.62 13.42
C ILE A 349 -11.30 -16.18 13.48
N SER A 350 -11.13 -17.43 13.90
CA SER A 350 -9.80 -18.07 13.97
C SER A 350 -9.43 -18.80 12.67
N SER A 351 -10.43 -19.29 11.95
CA SER A 351 -10.29 -19.93 10.65
C SER A 351 -11.30 -19.38 9.64
N ALA A 352 -11.01 -19.52 8.34
CA ALA A 352 -11.95 -19.10 7.30
C ALA A 352 -13.26 -19.91 7.31
N ALA A 353 -13.26 -21.13 7.88
CA ALA A 353 -14.48 -21.94 7.99
C ALA A 353 -15.44 -21.37 9.04
N ASP A 354 -14.90 -20.81 10.13
CA ASP A 354 -15.67 -20.32 11.28
C ASP A 354 -16.63 -19.18 10.92
N VAL A 355 -16.41 -18.48 9.79
CA VAL A 355 -17.31 -17.41 9.33
C VAL A 355 -18.74 -17.90 9.13
N ASN A 356 -18.93 -19.15 8.69
CA ASN A 356 -20.27 -19.70 8.50
C ASN A 356 -20.95 -19.95 9.85
N ASP A 357 -20.25 -20.55 10.80
CA ASP A 357 -20.80 -20.86 12.13
C ASP A 357 -21.10 -19.58 12.90
N LEU A 358 -20.24 -18.57 12.79
CA LEU A 358 -20.43 -17.28 13.44
C LEU A 358 -21.59 -16.51 12.79
N ALA A 359 -21.65 -16.43 11.46
CA ALA A 359 -22.75 -15.78 10.75
C ALA A 359 -24.09 -16.52 10.91
N ALA A 360 -24.09 -17.81 11.26
CA ALA A 360 -25.30 -18.60 11.50
C ALA A 360 -26.01 -18.23 12.82
N LYS A 361 -25.30 -17.59 13.75
CA LYS A 361 -25.87 -17.18 15.05
C LYS A 361 -26.92 -16.08 14.91
N GLU A 362 -26.90 -15.35 13.80
CA GLU A 362 -27.86 -14.27 13.50
C GLU A 362 -28.63 -14.57 12.22
N PRO A 363 -29.93 -14.25 12.16
CA PRO A 363 -30.75 -14.52 10.98
C PRO A 363 -30.42 -13.60 9.79
N ASN A 364 -29.85 -12.42 10.04
CA ASN A 364 -29.46 -11.42 9.03
C ASN A 364 -28.42 -10.45 9.61
N ALA A 365 -27.90 -9.54 8.80
CA ALA A 365 -26.90 -8.55 9.21
C ALA A 365 -27.41 -7.44 10.18
N GLY A 366 -28.66 -7.44 10.61
CA GLY A 366 -29.17 -6.51 11.63
C GLY A 366 -29.24 -5.05 11.18
N GLY A 367 -29.32 -4.79 9.87
CA GLY A 367 -29.27 -3.44 9.30
C GLY A 367 -27.87 -2.96 8.92
N LEU A 368 -26.86 -3.79 9.16
CA LEU A 368 -25.47 -3.56 8.77
C LEU A 368 -25.25 -3.87 7.28
N TYR A 369 -24.50 -3.02 6.59
CA TYR A 369 -24.02 -3.26 5.22
C TYR A 369 -22.52 -3.13 5.19
N PHE A 370 -21.84 -4.07 4.54
CA PHE A 370 -20.39 -4.06 4.42
C PHE A 370 -19.95 -3.98 2.96
N VAL A 371 -19.51 -2.82 2.50
CA VAL A 371 -18.92 -2.65 1.16
C VAL A 371 -17.44 -3.00 1.24
N THR A 372 -17.04 -4.14 0.68
CA THR A 372 -15.68 -4.69 0.78
C THR A 372 -14.70 -4.07 -0.23
N ALA A 373 -14.74 -2.76 -0.44
CA ALA A 373 -13.93 -2.05 -1.43
C ALA A 373 -12.49 -1.75 -0.93
N PHE A 374 -11.76 -2.77 -0.46
CA PHE A 374 -10.39 -2.59 0.07
C PHE A 374 -9.34 -2.19 -0.99
N SER A 375 -9.70 -2.28 -2.26
CA SER A 375 -8.82 -1.93 -3.38
C SER A 375 -9.64 -1.25 -4.49
N GLY A 376 -10.69 -0.51 -4.10
CA GLY A 376 -11.73 -0.02 -5.00
C GLY A 376 -12.80 -1.07 -5.30
N LEU A 377 -13.82 -0.64 -6.05
CA LEU A 377 -14.87 -1.50 -6.60
C LEU A 377 -14.62 -1.77 -8.08
N LEU A 378 -14.68 -3.04 -8.48
CA LEU A 378 -14.66 -3.46 -9.89
C LEU A 378 -16.09 -3.45 -10.47
N ALA A 379 -16.37 -4.32 -11.43
CA ALA A 379 -17.67 -4.42 -12.07
C ALA A 379 -18.81 -4.63 -11.05
N PRO A 380 -19.99 -4.00 -11.25
CA PRO A 380 -20.31 -3.06 -12.34
C PRO A 380 -19.90 -1.60 -12.04
N TYR A 381 -19.32 -1.30 -10.89
CA TYR A 381 -19.16 0.06 -10.37
C TYR A 381 -17.93 0.81 -10.92
N TRP A 382 -16.80 0.11 -11.09
CA TRP A 382 -15.52 0.65 -11.58
C TRP A 382 -15.08 1.95 -10.90
N ASP A 383 -15.02 1.92 -9.58
CA ASP A 383 -14.54 3.05 -8.78
C ASP A 383 -13.26 2.66 -8.03
N PRO A 384 -12.06 3.04 -8.53
CA PRO A 384 -10.81 2.79 -7.83
C PRO A 384 -10.66 3.61 -6.54
N GLY A 385 -11.41 4.71 -6.40
CA GLY A 385 -11.43 5.55 -5.19
C GLY A 385 -12.45 5.10 -4.14
N ALA A 386 -13.20 4.02 -4.39
CA ALA A 386 -14.11 3.47 -3.40
C ALA A 386 -13.35 2.79 -2.25
N ALA A 387 -13.81 2.96 -1.01
CA ALA A 387 -13.16 2.42 0.17
C ALA A 387 -14.01 1.41 0.95
N GLY A 388 -13.33 0.50 1.66
CA GLY A 388 -13.99 -0.47 2.55
C GLY A 388 -14.87 0.23 3.57
N THR A 389 -16.19 -0.02 3.54
CA THR A 389 -17.17 0.73 4.33
C THR A 389 -18.12 -0.21 5.07
N LEU A 390 -18.10 -0.19 6.40
CA LEU A 390 -19.07 -0.88 7.25
C LEU A 390 -20.05 0.15 7.82
N ILE A 391 -21.33 0.11 7.41
CA ILE A 391 -22.32 1.14 7.73
C ILE A 391 -23.61 0.55 8.28
N GLY A 392 -24.24 1.25 9.24
CA GLY A 392 -25.47 0.79 9.90
C GLY A 392 -25.25 0.13 11.26
N ILE A 393 -24.11 0.39 11.91
CA ILE A 393 -23.82 -0.08 13.28
C ILE A 393 -24.80 0.56 14.27
N SER A 394 -25.29 -0.25 15.20
CA SER A 394 -26.09 0.18 16.35
C SER A 394 -25.65 -0.58 17.61
N GLN A 395 -26.19 -0.24 18.78
CA GLN A 395 -25.95 -0.99 20.03
C GLN A 395 -26.36 -2.46 19.96
N TYR A 396 -27.16 -2.86 18.96
CA TYR A 396 -27.55 -4.25 18.70
C TYR A 396 -26.47 -5.05 17.95
N THR A 397 -25.54 -4.37 17.26
CA THR A 397 -24.54 -5.00 16.39
C THR A 397 -23.51 -5.77 17.22
N ASN A 398 -23.15 -6.98 16.76
CA ASN A 398 -22.17 -7.87 17.39
C ASN A 398 -21.31 -8.57 16.32
N PRO A 399 -20.23 -9.30 16.68
CA PRO A 399 -19.35 -9.94 15.69
C PRO A 399 -20.05 -10.90 14.71
N SER A 400 -21.14 -11.55 15.14
CA SER A 400 -21.95 -12.42 14.27
C SER A 400 -22.66 -11.63 13.16
N HIS A 401 -23.15 -10.42 13.47
CA HIS A 401 -23.72 -9.51 12.47
C HIS A 401 -22.67 -9.06 11.45
N ILE A 402 -21.42 -8.83 11.87
CA ILE A 402 -20.33 -8.45 10.97
C ILE A 402 -19.99 -9.63 10.04
N ALA A 403 -19.82 -10.84 10.59
CA ALA A 403 -19.59 -12.04 9.79
C ALA A 403 -20.73 -12.28 8.78
N ARG A 404 -21.99 -12.06 9.20
CA ARG A 404 -23.16 -12.14 8.34
C ARG A 404 -23.15 -11.07 7.25
N ALA A 405 -22.84 -9.81 7.57
CA ALA A 405 -22.71 -8.71 6.62
C ALA A 405 -21.60 -8.96 5.58
N THR A 406 -20.51 -9.63 5.95
CA THR A 406 -19.44 -10.04 5.02
C THR A 406 -19.93 -11.07 4.00
N LEU A 407 -20.73 -12.06 4.41
CA LEU A 407 -21.32 -13.02 3.47
C LEU A 407 -22.37 -12.34 2.57
N GLU A 408 -23.22 -11.48 3.14
CA GLU A 408 -24.21 -10.70 2.40
C GLU A 408 -23.55 -9.74 1.40
N ALA A 409 -22.40 -9.14 1.72
CA ALA A 409 -21.64 -8.29 0.81
C ALA A 409 -21.22 -9.02 -0.48
N ASN A 410 -20.73 -10.25 -0.35
CA ASN A 410 -20.39 -11.09 -1.50
C ASN A 410 -21.64 -11.42 -2.33
N ALA A 411 -22.76 -11.67 -1.68
CA ALA A 411 -24.03 -11.93 -2.34
C ALA A 411 -24.58 -10.69 -3.07
N TYR A 412 -24.54 -9.52 -2.45
CA TYR A 412 -24.97 -8.26 -3.06
C TYR A 412 -24.10 -7.87 -4.25
N GLN A 413 -22.77 -8.00 -4.16
CA GLN A 413 -21.88 -7.76 -5.30
C GLN A 413 -22.13 -8.76 -6.43
N THR A 414 -22.35 -10.05 -6.11
CA THR A 414 -22.70 -11.05 -7.13
C THR A 414 -24.01 -10.69 -7.82
N ARG A 415 -25.02 -10.28 -7.04
CA ARG A 415 -26.29 -9.81 -7.57
C ARG A 415 -26.14 -8.59 -8.48
N ALA A 416 -25.33 -7.60 -8.09
CA ALA A 416 -25.07 -6.42 -8.89
C ALA A 416 -24.59 -6.79 -10.30
N ILE A 417 -23.62 -7.71 -10.35
CA ILE A 417 -23.05 -8.17 -11.62
C ILE A 417 -24.09 -8.99 -12.42
N ILE A 418 -24.85 -9.87 -11.77
CA ILE A 418 -25.92 -10.63 -12.43
C ILE A 418 -26.98 -9.68 -13.00
N GLU A 419 -27.47 -8.70 -12.25
CA GLU A 419 -28.44 -7.73 -12.75
C GLU A 419 -27.90 -6.99 -13.99
N SER A 420 -26.63 -6.58 -13.98
CA SER A 420 -25.97 -6.01 -15.17
C SER A 420 -25.91 -6.99 -16.35
N MET A 421 -25.60 -8.27 -16.11
CA MET A 421 -25.56 -9.30 -17.15
C MET A 421 -26.92 -9.56 -17.78
N LEU A 422 -27.99 -9.54 -16.98
CA LEU A 422 -29.36 -9.70 -17.45
C LEU A 422 -29.78 -8.51 -18.31
N LEU A 423 -29.44 -7.28 -17.89
CA LEU A 423 -29.72 -6.06 -18.64
C LEU A 423 -28.97 -6.03 -19.99
N ASP A 424 -27.70 -6.43 -20.01
CA ASP A 424 -26.89 -6.42 -21.23
C ASP A 424 -27.26 -7.57 -22.19
N SER A 425 -27.49 -8.78 -21.67
CA SER A 425 -27.73 -9.96 -22.52
C SER A 425 -29.18 -10.12 -22.97
N GLY A 426 -30.14 -9.54 -22.24
CA GLY A 426 -31.57 -9.75 -22.46
C GLY A 426 -32.05 -11.19 -22.19
N ALA A 427 -31.18 -12.06 -21.67
CA ALA A 427 -31.49 -13.46 -21.39
C ALA A 427 -31.62 -13.68 -19.88
N PRO A 428 -32.64 -14.44 -19.41
CA PRO A 428 -32.77 -14.73 -17.99
C PRO A 428 -31.67 -15.69 -17.51
N LEU A 429 -31.25 -15.52 -16.26
CA LEU A 429 -30.40 -16.48 -15.56
C LEU A 429 -31.22 -17.72 -15.23
N LYS A 430 -30.72 -18.91 -15.59
CA LYS A 430 -31.38 -20.17 -15.21
C LYS A 430 -31.09 -20.55 -13.75
N HIS A 431 -29.81 -20.56 -13.40
CA HIS A 431 -29.27 -20.84 -12.07
C HIS A 431 -27.80 -20.39 -12.06
N LEU A 432 -27.26 -20.14 -10.87
CA LEU A 432 -25.85 -19.84 -10.70
C LEU A 432 -25.09 -21.07 -10.19
N LYS A 433 -24.16 -21.59 -10.98
CA LYS A 433 -23.23 -22.63 -10.50
C LYS A 433 -22.07 -22.00 -9.76
N VAL A 434 -21.62 -22.62 -8.68
CA VAL A 434 -20.59 -22.03 -7.82
C VAL A 434 -19.48 -23.01 -7.50
N ASP A 435 -18.26 -22.51 -7.48
CA ASP A 435 -17.06 -23.26 -7.07
C ASP A 435 -16.08 -22.34 -6.30
N GLY A 436 -15.01 -22.93 -5.74
CA GLY A 436 -14.03 -22.22 -4.92
C GLY A 436 -14.28 -22.32 -3.41
N GLY A 437 -13.30 -21.88 -2.61
CA GLY A 437 -13.21 -22.18 -1.18
C GLY A 437 -14.37 -21.65 -0.33
N MET A 438 -14.92 -20.48 -0.66
CA MET A 438 -16.06 -19.91 0.08
C MET A 438 -17.32 -20.77 -0.05
N THR A 439 -17.45 -21.50 -1.17
CA THR A 439 -18.63 -22.32 -1.44
C THR A 439 -18.77 -23.50 -0.50
N ASN A 440 -17.74 -23.85 0.28
CA ASN A 440 -17.79 -24.93 1.27
C ASN A 440 -18.85 -24.68 2.36
N GLY A 441 -19.19 -23.43 2.64
CA GLY A 441 -20.18 -23.05 3.63
C GLY A 441 -21.61 -23.07 3.10
N ASP A 442 -22.48 -23.90 3.70
CA ASP A 442 -23.89 -23.96 3.31
C ASP A 442 -24.65 -22.65 3.56
N LEU A 443 -24.34 -21.97 4.67
CA LEU A 443 -24.94 -20.69 4.99
C LEU A 443 -24.57 -19.63 3.95
N ALA A 444 -23.30 -19.56 3.56
CA ALA A 444 -22.85 -18.64 2.52
C ALA A 444 -23.60 -18.85 1.19
N MET A 445 -23.88 -20.10 0.81
CA MET A 445 -24.64 -20.41 -0.40
C MET A 445 -26.12 -20.08 -0.27
N GLN A 446 -26.71 -20.30 0.91
CA GLN A 446 -28.09 -19.90 1.17
C GLN A 446 -28.24 -18.37 1.16
N VAL A 447 -27.33 -17.63 1.80
CA VAL A 447 -27.29 -16.16 1.76
C VAL A 447 -27.17 -15.65 0.32
N LEU A 448 -26.32 -16.30 -0.49
CA LEU A 448 -26.18 -15.97 -1.90
C LEU A 448 -27.50 -16.15 -2.68
N ALA A 449 -28.20 -17.27 -2.46
CA ALA A 449 -29.49 -17.53 -3.08
C ALA A 449 -30.57 -16.52 -2.61
N ASP A 450 -30.64 -16.27 -1.31
CA ASP A 450 -31.63 -15.38 -0.68
C ASP A 450 -31.50 -13.93 -1.13
N VAL A 451 -30.28 -13.39 -1.07
CA VAL A 451 -29.98 -12.00 -1.45
C VAL A 451 -30.03 -11.84 -2.97
N GLY A 452 -29.48 -12.81 -3.71
CA GLY A 452 -29.42 -12.81 -5.17
C GLY A 452 -30.77 -13.00 -5.83
N GLY A 453 -31.68 -13.75 -5.20
CA GLY A 453 -32.99 -14.07 -5.75
C GLY A 453 -32.96 -15.10 -6.88
N PHE A 454 -31.92 -15.94 -6.93
CA PHE A 454 -31.76 -17.00 -7.92
C PHE A 454 -31.27 -18.30 -7.26
N THR A 455 -31.55 -19.44 -7.89
CA THR A 455 -31.08 -20.74 -7.40
C THR A 455 -29.58 -20.87 -7.57
N VAL A 456 -28.90 -21.28 -6.50
CA VAL A 456 -27.46 -21.57 -6.47
C VAL A 456 -27.24 -23.08 -6.48
N ILE A 457 -26.35 -23.58 -7.35
CA ILE A 457 -26.03 -25.00 -7.47
C ILE A 457 -24.56 -25.21 -7.17
N ARG A 458 -24.26 -25.99 -6.12
CA ARG A 458 -22.91 -26.37 -5.74
C ARG A 458 -22.66 -27.86 -6.07
N PRO A 459 -21.78 -28.19 -7.04
CA PRO A 459 -21.41 -29.57 -7.33
C PRO A 459 -20.55 -30.17 -6.20
N GLU A 460 -20.56 -31.51 -6.08
CA GLU A 460 -19.69 -32.22 -5.13
C GLU A 460 -18.21 -32.12 -5.53
N MET A 461 -17.88 -32.42 -6.80
CA MET A 461 -16.55 -32.20 -7.38
C MET A 461 -16.39 -30.73 -7.75
N ARG A 462 -15.35 -30.08 -7.18
CA ARG A 462 -15.16 -28.62 -7.21
C ARG A 462 -14.01 -28.14 -8.11
N GLU A 463 -13.24 -29.05 -8.70
CA GLU A 463 -12.16 -28.77 -9.66
C GLU A 463 -12.71 -28.47 -11.06
N SER A 464 -13.70 -27.57 -11.14
CA SER A 464 -14.41 -27.23 -12.38
C SER A 464 -13.46 -26.66 -13.45
N THR A 465 -12.45 -25.89 -13.05
CA THR A 465 -11.41 -25.35 -13.93
C THR A 465 -10.67 -26.47 -14.66
N ALA A 466 -10.11 -27.42 -13.91
CA ALA A 466 -9.39 -28.56 -14.45
C ALA A 466 -10.32 -29.47 -15.29
N LEU A 467 -11.56 -29.69 -14.83
CA LEU A 467 -12.54 -30.44 -15.59
C LEU A 467 -12.85 -29.78 -16.95
N GLY A 468 -12.90 -28.45 -17.02
CA GLY A 468 -13.15 -27.73 -18.27
C GLY A 468 -12.14 -28.03 -19.36
N SER A 469 -10.85 -27.95 -19.06
CA SER A 469 -9.79 -28.29 -20.03
C SER A 469 -9.76 -29.79 -20.36
N ALA A 470 -10.09 -30.66 -19.41
CA ALA A 470 -10.27 -32.09 -19.66
C ALA A 470 -11.43 -32.36 -20.64
N LEU A 471 -12.58 -31.71 -20.46
CA LEU A 471 -13.72 -31.83 -21.37
C LEU A 471 -13.38 -31.36 -22.78
N LEU A 472 -12.67 -30.24 -22.90
CA LEU A 472 -12.17 -29.72 -24.18
C LEU A 472 -11.20 -30.71 -24.85
N ALA A 473 -10.26 -31.26 -24.09
CA ALA A 473 -9.30 -32.24 -24.58
C ALA A 473 -9.96 -33.56 -25.02
N GLY A 474 -10.88 -34.09 -24.21
CA GLY A 474 -11.66 -35.28 -24.56
C GLY A 474 -12.54 -35.04 -25.79
N SER A 475 -13.17 -33.87 -25.90
CA SER A 475 -13.98 -33.48 -27.07
C SER A 475 -13.15 -33.40 -28.37
N ALA A 476 -11.88 -32.97 -28.30
CA ALA A 476 -11.01 -32.85 -29.46
C ALA A 476 -10.74 -34.21 -30.15
N ILE A 477 -10.69 -35.30 -29.37
CA ILE A 477 -10.50 -36.66 -29.87
C ILE A 477 -11.76 -37.53 -29.76
N LYS A 478 -12.91 -36.95 -29.39
CA LYS A 478 -14.19 -37.63 -29.14
C LYS A 478 -14.07 -38.80 -28.14
N LEU A 479 -13.20 -38.66 -27.14
CA LEU A 479 -13.04 -39.65 -26.07
C LEU A 479 -14.37 -39.83 -25.33
N PHE A 480 -14.76 -41.08 -25.06
CA PHE A 480 -16.07 -41.43 -24.47
C PHE A 480 -17.31 -40.96 -25.25
N GLY A 481 -17.14 -40.46 -26.48
CA GLY A 481 -18.21 -39.81 -27.23
C GLY A 481 -18.48 -38.36 -26.80
N TRP A 482 -17.65 -37.76 -25.95
CA TRP A 482 -17.76 -36.36 -25.56
C TRP A 482 -17.64 -35.43 -26.77
N ASP A 483 -18.56 -34.47 -26.85
CA ASP A 483 -18.61 -33.49 -27.94
C ASP A 483 -19.22 -32.18 -27.45
N LEU A 484 -18.39 -31.14 -27.30
CA LEU A 484 -18.87 -29.82 -26.86
C LEU A 484 -19.77 -29.11 -27.88
N THR A 485 -19.80 -29.56 -29.14
CA THR A 485 -20.79 -29.08 -30.12
C THR A 485 -22.17 -29.73 -29.90
N LYS A 486 -22.23 -30.79 -29.09
CA LYS A 486 -23.42 -31.55 -28.70
C LYS A 486 -23.44 -31.75 -27.18
N PRO A 487 -23.74 -30.69 -26.40
CA PRO A 487 -23.65 -30.71 -24.94
C PRO A 487 -24.38 -31.87 -24.24
N GLU A 488 -25.40 -32.46 -24.86
CA GLU A 488 -26.10 -33.66 -24.39
C GLU A 488 -25.17 -34.87 -24.21
N THR A 489 -24.04 -34.94 -24.91
CA THR A 489 -23.02 -35.99 -24.75
C THR A 489 -22.31 -35.94 -23.40
N LEU A 490 -22.41 -34.81 -22.68
CA LEU A 490 -21.80 -34.60 -21.36
C LEU A 490 -22.80 -34.82 -20.21
N ALA A 491 -23.97 -35.40 -20.49
CA ALA A 491 -25.04 -35.55 -19.51
C ALA A 491 -24.62 -36.37 -18.28
N GLU A 492 -23.82 -37.42 -18.47
CA GLU A 492 -23.35 -38.31 -17.38
C GLU A 492 -22.15 -37.74 -16.61
N VAL A 493 -21.48 -36.71 -17.12
CA VAL A 493 -20.24 -36.16 -16.55
C VAL A 493 -20.53 -35.31 -15.30
N ASN A 494 -19.80 -35.55 -14.21
CA ASN A 494 -19.90 -34.80 -12.95
C ASN A 494 -21.35 -34.74 -12.41
N THR A 495 -21.96 -35.91 -12.27
CA THR A 495 -23.35 -36.08 -11.79
C THR A 495 -23.46 -36.66 -10.38
N LYS A 496 -22.34 -37.09 -9.79
CA LYS A 496 -22.30 -37.55 -8.40
C LYS A 496 -22.43 -36.35 -7.47
N GLY A 497 -23.63 -36.15 -6.96
CA GLY A 497 -23.92 -35.16 -5.93
C GLY A 497 -23.93 -33.72 -6.43
N SER A 498 -25.05 -33.04 -6.16
CA SER A 498 -25.14 -31.59 -6.22
C SER A 498 -26.09 -31.12 -5.12
N ARG A 499 -25.79 -29.97 -4.53
CA ARG A 499 -26.71 -29.31 -3.61
C ARG A 499 -27.25 -28.05 -4.25
N GLU A 500 -28.56 -27.92 -4.19
CA GLU A 500 -29.28 -26.74 -4.66
C GLU A 500 -29.74 -25.91 -3.46
N PHE A 501 -29.58 -24.60 -3.58
CA PHE A 501 -30.03 -23.61 -2.60
C PHE A 501 -31.02 -22.71 -3.32
N ALA A 502 -32.29 -22.80 -2.94
CA ALA A 502 -33.36 -21.97 -3.48
C ALA A 502 -33.53 -20.73 -2.59
N PRO A 503 -33.91 -19.56 -3.15
CA PRO A 503 -34.18 -18.38 -2.33
C PRO A 503 -35.35 -18.62 -1.38
N GLU A 504 -35.12 -18.44 -0.08
CA GLU A 504 -36.12 -18.54 0.99
C GLU A 504 -36.58 -17.15 1.47
N LEU A 505 -35.78 -16.11 1.24
CA LEU A 505 -36.11 -14.73 1.61
C LEU A 505 -37.22 -14.13 0.73
N GLU A 506 -38.23 -13.54 1.37
CA GLU A 506 -39.35 -12.85 0.69
C GLU A 506 -38.87 -11.68 -0.17
N GLU A 507 -39.51 -11.48 -1.33
CA GLU A 507 -39.17 -10.42 -2.28
C GLU A 507 -39.15 -9.01 -1.66
N GLY A 508 -40.08 -8.70 -0.74
CA GLY A 508 -40.11 -7.41 -0.05
C GLY A 508 -38.86 -7.16 0.81
N ALA A 509 -38.41 -8.17 1.56
CA ALA A 509 -37.20 -8.09 2.37
C ALA A 509 -35.95 -8.01 1.48
N ARG A 510 -35.91 -8.78 0.41
CA ARG A 510 -34.83 -8.78 -0.59
C ARG A 510 -34.68 -7.42 -1.28
N LYS A 511 -35.80 -6.79 -1.66
CA LYS A 511 -35.82 -5.44 -2.24
C LYS A 511 -35.31 -4.40 -1.25
N LYS A 512 -35.76 -4.45 0.01
CA LYS A 512 -35.29 -3.54 1.07
C LYS A 512 -33.78 -3.67 1.31
N GLY A 513 -33.27 -4.90 1.36
CA GLY A 513 -31.83 -5.18 1.47
C GLY A 513 -31.06 -4.61 0.28
N TRP A 514 -31.56 -4.81 -0.94
CA TRP A 514 -30.94 -4.28 -2.15
C TRP A 514 -30.85 -2.75 -2.18
N GLU A 515 -31.93 -2.06 -1.85
CA GLU A 515 -31.94 -0.60 -1.75
C GLU A 515 -30.96 -0.10 -0.67
N GLY A 516 -30.81 -0.84 0.43
CA GLY A 516 -29.82 -0.54 1.47
C GLY A 516 -28.38 -0.73 1.00
N TRP A 517 -28.11 -1.82 0.28
CA TRP A 517 -26.81 -2.08 -0.33
C TRP A 517 -26.43 -0.97 -1.32
N GLN A 518 -27.34 -0.57 -2.21
CA GLN A 518 -27.09 0.50 -3.17
C GLN A 518 -26.75 1.83 -2.47
N ARG A 519 -27.43 2.16 -1.36
CA ARG A 519 -27.07 3.33 -0.54
C ARG A 519 -25.69 3.18 0.09
N ALA A 520 -25.35 2.00 0.61
CA ALA A 520 -24.04 1.76 1.21
C ALA A 520 -22.91 1.89 0.18
N VAL A 521 -23.08 1.33 -1.02
CA VAL A 521 -22.12 1.47 -2.12
C VAL A 521 -21.93 2.93 -2.51
N GLU A 522 -23.00 3.71 -2.63
CA GLU A 522 -22.88 5.13 -2.99
C GLU A 522 -22.10 5.93 -1.94
N ARG A 523 -22.21 5.57 -0.65
CA ARG A 523 -21.41 6.19 0.42
C ARG A 523 -19.95 5.74 0.44
N SER A 524 -19.63 4.61 -0.19
CA SER A 524 -18.27 4.10 -0.27
C SER A 524 -17.46 4.70 -1.41
N LYS A 525 -18.12 5.28 -2.43
CA LYS A 525 -17.49 5.78 -3.66
C LYS A 525 -16.74 7.08 -3.48
N GLY A 526 -15.71 7.29 -4.30
CA GLY A 526 -14.93 8.54 -4.35
C GLY A 526 -14.38 8.97 -2.99
N TRP A 527 -14.05 8.00 -2.12
CA TRP A 527 -13.53 8.23 -0.79
C TRP A 527 -12.07 8.71 -0.84
N GLU A 528 -11.25 8.08 -1.69
CA GLU A 528 -9.93 8.58 -2.06
C GLU A 528 -10.06 9.50 -3.29
N GLU A 529 -9.42 10.67 -3.25
CA GLU A 529 -9.23 11.48 -4.46
C GLU A 529 -8.33 10.67 -5.41
N GLY A 530 -8.96 9.98 -6.37
CA GLY A 530 -8.29 9.08 -7.31
C GLY A 530 -7.00 9.71 -7.85
N VAL A 531 -5.89 8.99 -7.67
CA VAL A 531 -4.54 9.44 -8.01
C VAL A 531 -4.45 9.75 -9.50
N ASP A 532 -4.51 11.04 -9.84
CA ASP A 532 -3.97 11.63 -11.07
C ASP A 532 -2.96 12.76 -10.73
N GLU A 533 -2.30 12.66 -9.57
CA GLU A 533 -1.08 13.41 -9.28
C GLU A 533 0.09 12.74 -10.00
N ASN A 534 0.23 13.00 -11.32
CA ASN A 534 1.49 13.01 -12.09
C ASN A 534 1.26 13.13 -13.61
N VAL A 535 0.27 13.91 -14.06
CA VAL A 535 0.38 14.55 -15.38
C VAL A 535 1.12 15.88 -15.16
N GLU A 536 2.42 15.78 -14.85
CA GLU A 536 3.34 16.87 -15.19
C GLU A 536 3.17 17.09 -16.69
N SER A 537 2.85 18.31 -17.11
CA SER A 537 2.72 18.66 -18.51
C SER A 537 3.96 18.19 -19.28
N ASP A 538 3.73 17.36 -20.31
CA ASP A 538 4.79 16.87 -21.22
C ASP A 538 5.60 18.02 -21.86
N ASP A 539 5.11 19.26 -21.79
CA ASP A 539 5.79 20.48 -22.21
C ASP A 539 7.05 20.81 -21.37
N GLU A 540 7.11 20.45 -20.09
CA GLU A 540 8.28 20.73 -19.24
C GLU A 540 9.40 19.69 -19.43
N LYS A 541 9.05 18.43 -19.71
CA LYS A 541 10.02 17.36 -20.02
C LYS A 541 10.56 17.46 -21.45
N ASP A 542 9.76 17.92 -22.41
CA ASP A 542 10.22 18.13 -23.79
C ASP A 542 11.11 19.38 -23.93
N SER A 543 10.88 20.40 -23.09
CA SER A 543 11.78 21.55 -22.98
C SER A 543 13.08 21.23 -22.23
N LEU A 544 13.06 20.37 -21.21
CA LEU A 544 14.26 19.82 -20.57
C LEU A 544 15.07 18.90 -21.51
N ARG A 545 14.42 18.07 -22.34
CA ARG A 545 15.08 17.24 -23.36
C ARG A 545 15.68 18.06 -24.50
N LYS A 546 14.98 19.10 -24.98
CA LYS A 546 15.51 20.07 -25.96
C LYS A 546 16.66 20.92 -25.41
N ASN A 547 16.67 21.20 -24.10
CA ASN A 547 17.76 21.91 -23.45
C ASN A 547 18.98 21.00 -23.21
N LEU A 548 18.80 19.71 -22.92
CA LEU A 548 19.90 18.74 -22.83
C LEU A 548 20.55 18.49 -24.20
N SER A 549 19.77 18.32 -25.27
CA SER A 549 20.32 18.14 -26.63
C SER A 549 21.07 19.38 -27.12
N ARG A 550 20.58 20.59 -26.78
CA ARG A 550 21.26 21.86 -27.11
C ARG A 550 22.53 22.09 -26.29
N SER A 551 22.62 21.55 -25.08
CA SER A 551 23.86 21.56 -24.27
C SER A 551 24.92 20.58 -24.78
N GLN A 552 24.49 19.45 -25.36
CA GLN A 552 25.36 18.43 -25.98
C GLN A 552 25.89 18.88 -27.35
N GLU A 553 25.10 19.62 -28.13
CA GLU A 553 25.58 20.27 -29.37
C GLU A 553 26.58 21.40 -29.08
N LEU A 554 26.39 22.20 -28.00
CA LEU A 554 27.35 23.23 -27.60
C LEU A 554 28.68 22.67 -27.05
N SER A 555 28.68 21.44 -26.51
CA SER A 555 29.92 20.79 -26.05
C SER A 555 30.70 20.15 -27.21
N ALA A 556 30.01 19.67 -28.26
CA ALA A 556 30.65 19.19 -29.49
C ALA A 556 31.32 20.33 -30.29
N ASP A 557 30.75 21.54 -30.29
CA ASP A 557 31.35 22.72 -30.94
C ASP A 557 32.59 23.27 -30.20
N LEU A 558 32.72 23.00 -28.89
CA LEU A 558 33.89 23.38 -28.09
C LEU A 558 35.04 22.36 -28.17
N GLU A 559 34.76 21.08 -28.44
CA GLU A 559 35.79 20.07 -28.71
C GLU A 559 36.34 20.18 -30.15
N GLY A 560 35.52 20.63 -31.12
CA GLY A 560 35.95 20.88 -32.51
C GLY A 560 36.91 22.07 -32.71
N GLN A 561 37.04 22.97 -31.73
CA GLN A 561 37.95 24.13 -31.80
C GLN A 561 39.35 23.88 -31.21
N HIS A 562 39.62 22.70 -30.63
CA HIS A 562 40.94 22.36 -30.06
C HIS A 562 41.83 21.48 -30.96
N GLU A 563 41.34 20.98 -32.10
CA GLU A 563 42.14 20.19 -33.07
C GLU A 563 42.72 21.00 -34.25
N GLY A 564 42.61 22.33 -34.23
CA GLY A 564 43.11 23.21 -35.31
C GLY A 564 44.54 23.76 -35.16
N LEU A 565 45.29 23.43 -34.09
CA LEU A 565 46.54 24.15 -33.75
C LEU A 565 47.77 23.28 -33.42
N GLN A 566 47.83 22.04 -33.90
CA GLN A 566 49.07 21.25 -33.92
C GLN A 566 49.34 20.59 -35.28
N ALA A 567 49.52 21.44 -36.30
CA ALA A 567 50.15 21.04 -37.56
C ALA A 567 51.06 22.18 -38.09
N ALA A 568 52.02 22.62 -37.29
CA ALA A 568 53.16 23.39 -37.79
C ALA A 568 54.35 23.33 -36.82
N GLY A 569 55.45 22.71 -37.24
CA GLY A 569 56.78 23.07 -36.73
C GLY A 569 57.56 22.00 -35.97
N ALA A 570 57.96 20.92 -36.66
CA ALA A 570 59.20 20.22 -36.33
C ALA A 570 60.12 20.21 -37.56
N ARG A 571 61.14 21.07 -37.55
CA ARG A 571 62.38 20.91 -38.33
C ARG A 571 63.60 21.12 -37.41
N ASN A 572 64.13 19.99 -36.96
CA ASN A 572 65.54 19.60 -36.87
C ASN A 572 66.66 20.61 -36.51
N ARG A 573 67.37 20.19 -35.43
CA ARG A 573 68.83 19.96 -35.28
C ARG A 573 69.79 21.08 -34.84
N GLY A 574 70.53 20.71 -33.79
CA GLY A 574 71.94 21.03 -33.53
C GLY A 574 72.14 21.99 -32.35
N ILE A 575 73.09 21.88 -31.42
CA ILE A 575 74.41 21.21 -31.33
C ILE A 575 74.90 21.38 -29.85
N SER A 576 75.73 20.42 -29.35
CA SER A 576 76.71 20.42 -28.20
C SER A 576 76.69 21.50 -27.10
N GLY A 577 77.04 21.29 -25.82
CA GLY A 577 77.78 20.25 -25.09
C GLY A 577 78.60 20.90 -23.93
N ILE A 578 78.90 20.14 -22.86
CA ILE A 578 80.00 20.30 -21.85
C ILE A 578 79.91 21.59 -20.95
N VAL A 579 80.08 21.66 -19.61
CA VAL A 579 81.14 21.25 -18.66
C VAL A 579 80.67 21.39 -17.18
N ASP A 580 81.17 20.51 -16.31
CA ASP A 580 81.42 20.52 -14.83
C ASP A 580 80.49 21.18 -13.80
N SER A 581 80.21 20.46 -12.69
CA SER A 581 81.11 20.46 -11.51
C SER A 581 80.59 19.60 -10.33
N SER A 582 81.57 19.14 -9.56
CA SER A 582 81.61 18.12 -8.50
C SER A 582 81.29 18.59 -7.07
N ALA A 583 80.92 17.65 -6.18
CA ALA A 583 81.58 17.29 -4.89
C ALA A 583 80.67 16.37 -4.02
N PHE A 584 81.04 15.11 -3.66
CA PHE A 584 81.84 14.63 -2.51
C PHE A 584 81.22 14.97 -1.12
N ARG A 585 80.95 14.09 -0.14
CA ARG A 585 81.59 12.88 0.51
C ARG A 585 80.47 12.09 1.24
N SER A 586 80.34 10.75 1.31
CA SER A 586 81.15 9.59 1.74
C SER A 586 81.21 9.27 3.26
N LYS A 587 80.72 8.06 3.64
CA LYS A 587 81.14 7.07 4.68
C LYS A 587 79.92 6.20 5.07
N SER A 588 79.79 4.91 4.73
CA SER A 588 80.51 3.66 5.11
C SER A 588 80.06 3.01 6.43
N GLU A 589 79.39 1.87 6.28
CA GLU A 589 79.48 0.60 7.04
C GLU A 589 78.82 0.36 8.43
N ARG A 590 77.91 -0.64 8.39
CA ARG A 590 77.80 -1.90 9.17
C ARG A 590 77.44 -1.94 10.67
N ASN A 591 76.46 -2.83 10.91
CA ASN A 591 76.31 -3.85 11.96
C ASN A 591 75.73 -3.47 13.34
N GLY A 592 74.63 -4.16 13.67
CA GLY A 592 74.49 -4.93 14.92
C GLY A 592 73.35 -4.53 15.86
N LYS A 593 72.39 -5.48 16.05
CA LYS A 593 71.76 -5.97 17.30
C LYS A 593 71.47 -4.94 18.42
N ASP A 594 70.30 -4.88 19.07
CA ASP A 594 69.45 -5.91 19.69
C ASP A 594 68.18 -5.21 20.25
N ARG A 595 67.06 -5.96 20.36
CA ARG A 595 65.94 -5.87 21.34
C ARG A 595 65.17 -4.53 21.42
N GLU A 596 63.87 -4.41 21.68
CA GLU A 596 62.81 -5.21 22.29
C GLU A 596 61.48 -4.43 22.00
N GLY A 597 60.32 -5.07 22.12
CA GLY A 597 59.07 -4.38 22.51
C GLY A 597 58.06 -4.00 21.41
N ASP A 598 56.96 -4.75 21.41
CA ASP A 598 55.56 -4.29 21.37
C ASP A 598 54.96 -3.57 20.15
N SER A 599 54.02 -4.31 19.54
CA SER A 599 52.61 -3.93 19.33
C SER A 599 52.20 -2.97 18.21
N CYS A 600 51.05 -3.33 17.63
CA CYS A 600 50.08 -2.53 16.87
C CYS A 600 50.50 -1.97 15.49
N LEU A 601 49.88 -2.48 14.42
CA LEU A 601 48.69 -1.91 13.77
C LEU A 601 48.97 -0.54 13.13
N VAL A 602 48.99 -0.51 11.79
CA VAL A 602 48.19 0.37 10.90
C VAL A 602 48.72 0.20 9.47
N LEU A 603 47.91 -0.41 8.60
CA LEU A 603 48.13 -0.39 7.14
C LEU A 603 47.52 0.89 6.56
N ARG A 604 48.40 1.78 6.09
CA ARG A 604 48.10 2.83 5.11
C ARG A 604 48.37 2.26 3.71
N LEU A 605 47.49 2.52 2.75
CA LEU A 605 47.80 2.41 1.33
C LEU A 605 47.32 3.66 0.59
N SER A 606 48.27 4.39 0.02
CA SER A 606 48.08 5.31 -1.10
C SER A 606 49.16 5.06 -2.15
N ALA A 607 48.70 4.66 -3.34
CA ALA A 607 49.21 4.86 -4.70
C ALA A 607 50.71 4.76 -5.03
N SER A 608 51.05 3.89 -5.99
CA SER A 608 51.82 4.26 -7.20
C SER A 608 51.88 3.12 -8.24
N GLN A 609 51.37 3.40 -9.44
CA GLN A 609 51.94 2.94 -10.72
C GLN A 609 53.29 3.66 -10.96
N PRO A 610 54.20 3.28 -11.91
CA PRO A 610 53.92 2.64 -13.21
C PRO A 610 54.97 1.63 -13.74
N LYS A 611 54.60 0.81 -14.74
CA LYS A 611 55.51 0.41 -15.83
C LYS A 611 54.74 -0.05 -17.08
N LYS A 612 55.30 0.34 -18.23
CA LYS A 612 54.75 0.37 -19.59
C LYS A 612 54.56 -0.99 -20.26
N MET A 613 53.50 -1.04 -21.07
CA MET A 613 53.26 -1.75 -22.34
C MET A 613 54.31 -2.79 -22.80
N VAL A 614 53.87 -4.04 -22.92
CA VAL A 614 54.15 -4.87 -24.10
C VAL A 614 52.82 -5.46 -24.58
N SER A 615 52.52 -5.21 -25.85
CA SER A 615 51.43 -5.80 -26.62
C SER A 615 51.50 -7.32 -26.64
N GLN A 616 50.39 -8.02 -26.37
CA GLN A 616 50.12 -9.34 -26.96
C GLN A 616 48.65 -9.73 -26.75
N ASN A 617 47.87 -9.66 -27.82
CA ASN A 617 46.65 -10.45 -27.98
C ASN A 617 47.04 -11.94 -27.98
N ALA A 618 47.05 -12.59 -26.82
CA ALA A 618 47.20 -14.03 -26.73
C ALA A 618 46.04 -14.60 -25.91
N ALA A 619 45.22 -15.41 -26.55
CA ALA A 619 44.13 -16.14 -25.90
C ALA A 619 44.70 -17.05 -24.79
N PRO A 620 44.00 -17.20 -23.65
CA PRO A 620 44.50 -18.01 -22.55
C PRO A 620 44.56 -19.49 -22.96
N THR A 621 45.74 -20.08 -22.82
CA THR A 621 46.01 -21.50 -23.06
C THR A 621 46.15 -22.24 -21.73
N CYS A 622 45.66 -23.47 -21.67
CA CYS A 622 45.76 -24.31 -20.47
C CYS A 622 47.24 -24.70 -20.21
N GLN A 623 47.77 -24.39 -19.03
CA GLN A 623 49.17 -24.65 -18.68
C GLN A 623 49.57 -26.13 -18.57
N LYS A 624 48.63 -27.09 -18.58
CA LYS A 624 48.92 -28.54 -18.54
C LYS A 624 48.98 -29.21 -19.92
N CYS A 625 48.25 -28.70 -20.92
CA CYS A 625 48.12 -29.35 -22.23
C CYS A 625 48.34 -28.42 -23.43
N ALA A 626 48.70 -27.15 -23.18
CA ALA A 626 49.00 -26.13 -24.19
C ALA A 626 47.91 -25.93 -25.28
N THR A 627 46.67 -26.36 -25.02
CA THR A 627 45.56 -26.20 -25.98
C THR A 627 44.81 -24.90 -25.70
N SER A 628 44.53 -24.14 -26.76
CA SER A 628 43.73 -22.90 -26.72
C SER A 628 42.30 -23.20 -26.28
N LEU A 629 41.78 -22.47 -25.27
CA LEU A 629 40.40 -22.63 -24.79
C LEU A 629 39.37 -22.01 -25.76
N PHE A 630 39.81 -21.11 -26.64
CA PHE A 630 38.94 -20.26 -27.46
C PHE A 630 39.47 -20.04 -28.89
N GLU A 631 39.96 -21.09 -29.55
CA GLU A 631 40.08 -21.03 -31.00
C GLU A 631 38.78 -21.55 -31.65
N PRO A 632 38.11 -20.75 -32.50
CA PRO A 632 36.95 -21.22 -33.25
C PRO A 632 37.41 -22.32 -34.21
N GLU A 633 36.93 -23.55 -33.99
CA GLU A 633 37.14 -24.63 -34.94
C GLU A 633 36.49 -24.24 -36.28
N LYS A 634 37.30 -24.24 -37.35
CA LYS A 634 36.85 -23.89 -38.71
C LYS A 634 35.51 -24.58 -39.05
N PRO A 635 34.57 -23.87 -39.71
CA PRO A 635 33.31 -24.47 -40.11
C PRO A 635 33.56 -25.72 -40.95
N LEU A 636 32.72 -26.75 -40.75
CA LEU A 636 32.66 -27.89 -41.69
C LEU A 636 32.47 -27.29 -43.09
N ARG A 637 33.35 -27.63 -44.04
CA ARG A 637 33.25 -27.12 -45.42
C ARG A 637 31.84 -27.44 -45.92
N SER A 638 31.15 -26.44 -46.48
CA SER A 638 29.79 -26.61 -46.99
C SER A 638 29.75 -27.80 -47.94
N SER A 639 28.81 -28.72 -47.73
CA SER A 639 28.61 -29.82 -48.67
C SER A 639 28.43 -29.26 -50.06
N THR A 640 29.09 -29.83 -51.06
CA THR A 640 28.94 -29.47 -52.49
C THR A 640 27.58 -29.87 -53.07
N ILE A 641 26.62 -30.18 -52.19
CA ILE A 641 25.28 -30.68 -52.48
C ILE A 641 24.37 -29.46 -52.59
N SER A 642 23.67 -29.30 -53.72
CA SER A 642 22.66 -28.25 -53.87
C SER A 642 21.52 -28.46 -52.88
N ARG A 643 20.98 -27.39 -52.31
CA ARG A 643 19.78 -27.44 -51.44
C ARG A 643 18.62 -28.17 -52.12
N ASP A 644 18.52 -28.07 -53.44
CA ASP A 644 17.49 -28.72 -54.26
C ASP A 644 17.47 -30.26 -54.12
N ILE A 645 18.61 -30.90 -53.79
CA ILE A 645 18.69 -32.35 -53.56
C ILE A 645 18.29 -32.71 -52.12
N LEU A 646 18.54 -31.82 -51.15
CA LEU A 646 18.13 -32.02 -49.75
C LEU A 646 16.63 -31.78 -49.55
N ASP A 647 16.05 -30.91 -50.39
CA ASP A 647 14.65 -30.49 -50.34
C ASP A 647 13.76 -31.24 -51.35
N SER A 648 14.28 -32.28 -52.02
CA SER A 648 13.53 -33.13 -52.96
C SER A 648 13.56 -34.61 -52.56
N ASN A 649 12.60 -35.38 -53.08
CA ASN A 649 12.53 -36.83 -52.92
C ASN A 649 13.23 -37.59 -54.07
N GLU A 650 14.06 -36.91 -54.86
CA GLU A 650 14.77 -37.57 -55.96
C GLU A 650 15.91 -38.45 -55.43
N PRO A 651 16.08 -39.68 -55.95
CA PRO A 651 17.16 -40.56 -55.52
C PRO A 651 18.53 -39.94 -55.85
N VAL A 652 19.36 -39.77 -54.82
CA VAL A 652 20.71 -39.22 -54.94
C VAL A 652 21.57 -40.14 -55.80
N SER A 653 22.24 -39.58 -56.81
CA SER A 653 23.06 -40.37 -57.73
C SER A 653 24.26 -41.04 -57.05
N ASP A 654 24.67 -42.20 -57.56
CA ASP A 654 25.81 -42.98 -57.06
C ASP A 654 27.14 -42.22 -57.07
N LEU A 655 27.24 -41.13 -57.84
CA LEU A 655 28.41 -40.24 -57.85
C LEU A 655 28.49 -39.31 -56.63
N VAL A 656 27.36 -38.97 -56.00
CA VAL A 656 27.28 -37.98 -54.91
C VAL A 656 27.21 -38.65 -53.53
N LEU A 657 26.67 -39.86 -53.46
CA LEU A 657 26.53 -40.67 -52.23
C LEU A 657 27.80 -40.78 -51.36
N PRO A 658 29.02 -41.00 -51.91
CA PRO A 658 30.24 -41.07 -51.10
C PRO A 658 30.53 -39.75 -50.35
N SER A 659 30.30 -38.60 -50.99
CA SER A 659 30.53 -37.28 -50.39
C SER A 659 29.53 -36.97 -49.27
N ILE A 660 28.28 -37.42 -49.41
CA ILE A 660 27.26 -37.29 -48.35
C ILE A 660 27.65 -38.13 -47.13
N ARG A 661 28.05 -39.39 -47.35
CA ARG A 661 28.48 -40.30 -46.28
C ARG A 661 29.69 -39.76 -45.52
N GLU A 662 30.66 -39.20 -46.26
CA GLU A 662 31.84 -38.56 -45.66
C GLU A 662 31.46 -37.33 -44.82
N PHE A 663 30.55 -36.47 -45.29
CA PHE A 663 30.06 -35.32 -44.52
C PHE A 663 29.30 -35.74 -43.26
N ILE A 664 28.44 -36.76 -43.35
CA ILE A 664 27.72 -37.33 -42.19
C ILE A 664 28.72 -37.90 -41.17
N LEU A 665 29.76 -38.61 -41.63
CA LEU A 665 30.79 -39.17 -40.76
C LEU A 665 31.57 -38.05 -40.05
N GLN A 666 32.02 -37.04 -40.79
CA GLN A 666 32.73 -35.88 -40.22
C GLN A 666 31.86 -35.08 -39.23
N GLY A 667 30.58 -34.87 -39.57
CA GLY A 667 29.61 -34.21 -38.70
C GLY A 667 29.33 -35.01 -37.42
N SER A 668 29.20 -36.34 -37.53
CA SER A 668 28.95 -37.22 -36.38
C SER A 668 30.14 -37.25 -35.42
N VAL A 669 31.37 -37.32 -35.95
CA VAL A 669 32.60 -37.26 -35.15
C VAL A 669 32.76 -35.91 -34.45
N ARG A 670 32.43 -34.80 -35.14
CA ARG A 670 32.47 -33.47 -34.54
C ARG A 670 31.42 -33.30 -33.45
N ARG A 671 30.19 -33.81 -33.66
CA ARG A 671 29.13 -33.81 -32.65
C ARG A 671 29.56 -34.56 -31.39
N GLU A 672 30.08 -35.77 -31.52
CA GLU A 672 30.54 -36.56 -30.37
C GLU A 672 31.67 -35.86 -29.59
N ARG A 673 32.55 -35.14 -30.29
CA ARG A 673 33.62 -34.34 -29.66
C ARG A 673 33.06 -33.13 -28.90
N LEU A 674 32.06 -32.46 -29.46
CA LEU A 674 31.36 -31.36 -28.80
C LEU A 674 30.58 -31.85 -27.58
N ASP A 675 29.89 -32.98 -27.68
CA ASP A 675 29.15 -33.59 -26.57
C ASP A 675 30.08 -33.92 -25.40
N LYS A 676 31.28 -34.47 -25.68
CA LYS A 676 32.32 -34.69 -24.65
C LYS A 676 32.81 -33.39 -24.03
N LYS A 677 32.96 -32.31 -24.81
CA LYS A 677 33.38 -31.01 -24.30
C LYS A 677 32.28 -30.35 -23.46
N ILE A 678 31.01 -30.47 -23.85
CA ILE A 678 29.85 -30.03 -23.07
C ILE A 678 29.78 -30.78 -21.74
N ALA A 679 29.93 -32.12 -21.76
CA ALA A 679 29.95 -32.92 -20.54
C ALA A 679 31.09 -32.51 -19.60
N SER A 680 32.29 -32.27 -20.14
CA SER A 680 33.43 -31.78 -19.36
C SER A 680 33.19 -30.38 -18.78
N LEU A 681 32.56 -29.47 -19.51
CA LEU A 681 32.24 -28.12 -19.04
C LEU A 681 31.12 -28.13 -18.00
N ARG A 682 30.11 -29.01 -18.14
CA ARG A 682 29.06 -29.21 -17.14
C ARG A 682 29.63 -29.74 -15.83
N SER A 683 30.50 -30.75 -15.90
CA SER A 683 31.20 -31.26 -14.72
C SER A 683 32.06 -30.18 -14.05
N ALA A 684 32.79 -29.39 -14.84
CA ALA A 684 33.60 -28.29 -14.30
C ALA A 684 32.73 -27.18 -13.67
N LEU A 685 31.57 -26.88 -14.26
CA LEU A 685 30.60 -25.95 -13.68
C LEU A 685 30.02 -26.49 -12.38
N GLU A 686 29.65 -27.77 -12.32
CA GLU A 686 29.16 -28.41 -11.09
C GLU A 686 30.21 -28.39 -9.97
N ASP A 687 31.48 -28.63 -10.31
CA ASP A 687 32.57 -28.55 -9.34
C ASP A 687 32.78 -27.09 -8.85
N MET A 688 32.72 -26.11 -9.76
CA MET A 688 32.79 -24.68 -9.40
C MET A 688 31.58 -24.23 -8.57
N LEU A 689 30.37 -24.74 -8.84
CA LEU A 689 29.17 -24.45 -8.04
C LEU A 689 29.28 -25.06 -6.64
N LYS A 690 29.80 -26.30 -6.54
CA LYS A 690 30.09 -26.95 -5.25
C LYS A 690 31.16 -26.21 -4.44
N GLU A 691 32.06 -25.48 -5.08
CA GLU A 691 33.05 -24.64 -4.41
C GLU A 691 32.47 -23.26 -4.06
N ARG A 692 31.71 -22.64 -4.97
CA ARG A 692 31.07 -21.33 -4.79
C ARG A 692 30.01 -21.34 -3.70
N ASP A 693 29.10 -22.32 -3.69
CA ASP A 693 27.94 -22.29 -2.80
C ASP A 693 28.31 -22.29 -1.30
N PRO A 694 29.29 -23.09 -0.84
CA PRO A 694 29.85 -22.98 0.51
C PRO A 694 30.59 -21.66 0.75
N LEU A 695 31.32 -21.16 -0.25
CA LEU A 695 32.01 -19.86 -0.18
C LEU A 695 31.01 -18.71 -0.03
N ASP A 696 29.91 -18.70 -0.78
CA ASP A 696 28.83 -17.72 -0.69
C ASP A 696 28.08 -17.84 0.63
N ALA A 697 27.88 -19.07 1.14
CA ALA A 697 27.34 -19.27 2.48
C ALA A 697 28.26 -18.68 3.56
N GLU A 698 29.57 -18.86 3.44
CA GLU A 698 30.53 -18.25 4.35
C GLU A 698 30.66 -16.73 4.16
N ILE A 699 30.64 -16.22 2.92
CA ILE A 699 30.61 -14.78 2.65
C ILE A 699 29.37 -14.17 3.28
N ARG A 700 28.17 -14.73 3.09
CA ARG A 700 26.94 -14.23 3.72
C ARG A 700 27.01 -14.26 5.26
N LYS A 701 27.62 -15.30 5.83
CA LYS A 701 27.84 -15.38 7.28
C LYS A 701 28.78 -14.28 7.78
N HIS A 702 29.82 -13.98 7.01
CA HIS A 702 30.76 -12.90 7.30
C HIS A 702 30.18 -11.51 6.99
N GLU A 703 29.37 -11.34 5.94
CA GLU A 703 28.58 -10.15 5.60
C GLU A 703 27.57 -9.82 6.71
N GLY A 704 26.89 -10.84 7.22
CA GLY A 704 26.06 -10.74 8.41
C GLY A 704 26.86 -10.36 9.66
N ALA A 705 28.10 -10.83 9.80
CA ALA A 705 29.01 -10.45 10.88
C ALA A 705 29.49 -8.99 10.76
N ILE A 706 29.64 -8.49 9.54
CA ILE A 706 29.99 -7.10 9.25
C ILE A 706 28.74 -6.22 8.99
N SER A 707 27.53 -6.69 9.28
CA SER A 707 26.31 -5.86 9.17
C SER A 707 26.48 -4.55 9.98
N PRO A 708 26.05 -3.39 9.46
CA PRO A 708 26.13 -2.11 10.18
C PRO A 708 25.51 -2.20 11.58
N LEU A 709 24.40 -2.92 11.73
CA LEU A 709 23.71 -3.18 13.01
C LEU A 709 24.58 -3.95 14.02
N ARG A 710 25.49 -4.82 13.56
CA ARG A 710 26.47 -5.50 14.44
C ARG A 710 27.68 -4.62 14.77
N ARG A 711 27.97 -3.61 13.95
CA ARG A 711 29.10 -2.68 14.14
C ARG A 711 28.71 -1.37 14.82
N MET A 712 27.41 -1.12 15.05
CA MET A 712 26.98 0.03 15.84
C MET A 712 27.53 -0.07 17.27
N PRO A 713 28.21 0.97 17.79
CA PRO A 713 28.60 1.04 19.19
C PRO A 713 27.38 0.90 20.11
N ALA A 714 27.58 0.33 21.30
CA ALA A 714 26.49 0.14 22.27
C ALA A 714 25.87 1.48 22.69
N GLU A 715 26.65 2.55 22.66
CA GLU A 715 26.27 3.92 22.94
C GLU A 715 25.26 4.45 21.91
N LEU A 716 25.45 4.15 20.62
CA LEU A 716 24.49 4.56 19.58
C LEU A 716 23.20 3.74 19.65
N LEU A 717 23.30 2.45 19.95
CA LEU A 717 22.11 1.61 20.17
C LEU A 717 21.33 2.07 21.40
N SER A 718 22.02 2.44 22.48
CA SER A 718 21.40 3.02 23.67
C SER A 718 20.64 4.31 23.33
N LEU A 719 21.25 5.22 22.57
CA LEU A 719 20.59 6.45 22.14
C LEU A 719 19.35 6.14 21.28
N ILE A 720 19.46 5.20 20.35
CA ILE A 720 18.31 4.77 19.53
C ILE A 720 17.20 4.20 20.40
N PHE A 721 17.52 3.36 21.38
CA PHE A 721 16.51 2.81 22.29
C PHE A 721 15.81 3.92 23.07
N THR A 722 16.55 4.94 23.51
CA THR A 722 15.99 6.10 24.20
C THR A 722 15.10 6.94 23.28
N PHE A 723 15.47 7.11 22.01
CA PHE A 723 14.64 7.86 21.05
C PHE A 723 13.43 7.07 20.54
N ALA A 724 13.52 5.75 20.48
CA ALA A 724 12.47 4.88 19.96
C ALA A 724 11.44 4.47 21.01
N SER A 725 11.76 4.61 22.30
CA SER A 725 10.79 4.43 23.39
C SER A 725 10.07 5.76 23.60
N SER A 726 8.74 5.76 23.53
CA SER A 726 7.95 6.98 23.72
C SER A 726 7.63 7.20 25.19
N ASP A 727 7.49 8.47 25.62
CA ASP A 727 7.08 8.79 27.00
C ASP A 727 5.65 8.31 27.35
N ASN A 728 4.88 7.88 26.33
CA ASN A 728 3.51 7.39 26.46
C ASN A 728 3.38 5.88 26.17
N ASP A 729 4.48 5.12 26.13
CA ASP A 729 4.41 3.68 25.93
C ASP A 729 3.74 3.02 27.15
N LEU A 730 2.55 2.45 26.96
CA LEU A 730 1.84 1.65 27.98
C LEU A 730 2.79 0.67 28.66
N LEU A 731 2.66 0.51 29.99
CA LEU A 731 3.43 -0.48 30.74
C LEU A 731 3.00 -1.90 30.36
N SER A 732 3.62 -2.45 29.32
CA SER A 732 3.39 -3.80 28.82
C SER A 732 4.69 -4.45 28.37
N VAL A 733 4.73 -5.79 28.42
CA VAL A 733 5.84 -6.57 27.87
C VAL A 733 5.92 -6.50 26.34
N GLN A 734 4.86 -5.99 25.70
CA GLN A 734 4.73 -5.85 24.25
C GLN A 734 4.99 -4.41 23.77
N THR A 735 5.43 -3.49 24.64
CA THR A 735 5.67 -2.06 24.35
C THR A 735 6.95 -1.56 25.03
N GLY A 736 7.45 -0.40 24.59
CA GLY A 736 8.58 0.31 25.21
C GLY A 736 9.88 -0.50 25.39
N PRO A 737 10.61 -0.31 26.51
CA PRO A 737 11.93 -0.92 26.72
C PRO A 737 11.89 -2.45 26.80
N TRP A 738 10.72 -3.04 27.05
CA TRP A 738 10.53 -4.48 27.11
C TRP A 738 10.67 -5.17 25.75
N ILE A 739 10.09 -4.62 24.67
CA ILE A 739 10.26 -5.15 23.30
C ILE A 739 11.73 -5.18 22.93
N VAL A 740 12.42 -4.06 23.15
CA VAL A 740 13.84 -3.92 22.79
C VAL A 740 14.70 -4.95 23.54
N SER A 741 14.34 -5.25 24.79
CA SER A 741 14.99 -6.28 25.59
C SER A 741 14.70 -7.71 25.10
N ALA A 742 13.66 -7.94 24.30
CA ALA A 742 13.27 -9.26 23.79
C ALA A 742 14.01 -9.65 22.49
N VAL A 743 14.53 -8.68 21.73
CA VAL A 743 15.09 -8.90 20.37
C VAL A 743 16.29 -9.85 20.33
N CYS A 744 17.35 -9.57 21.08
CA CYS A 744 18.53 -10.43 21.15
C CYS A 744 19.31 -10.22 22.46
N SER A 745 20.24 -11.12 22.78
CA SER A 745 21.03 -11.06 24.02
C SER A 745 21.83 -9.75 24.16
N ARG A 746 22.38 -9.22 23.06
CA ARG A 746 23.12 -7.96 23.06
C ARG A 746 22.22 -6.76 23.35
N TRP A 747 21.05 -6.69 22.72
CA TRP A 747 20.09 -5.61 22.93
C TRP A 747 19.52 -5.65 24.34
N ARG A 748 19.23 -6.85 24.84
CA ARG A 748 18.86 -7.07 26.24
C ARG A 748 19.90 -6.55 27.21
N GLN A 749 21.18 -6.85 27.00
CA GLN A 749 22.26 -6.34 27.86
C GLN A 749 22.34 -4.81 27.83
N ILE A 750 22.22 -4.19 26.64
CA ILE A 750 22.25 -2.74 26.50
C ILE A 750 21.05 -2.12 27.22
N ALA A 751 19.82 -2.59 26.95
CA ALA A 751 18.60 -2.07 27.57
C ALA A 751 18.61 -2.20 29.11
N LEU A 752 19.06 -3.34 29.63
CA LEU A 752 19.17 -3.57 31.08
C LEU A 752 20.29 -2.74 31.73
N SER A 753 21.30 -2.31 30.97
CA SER A 753 22.40 -1.48 31.47
C SER A 753 22.09 0.02 31.52
N GLN A 754 20.93 0.44 31.04
CA GLN A 754 20.54 1.85 30.87
C GLN A 754 19.31 2.17 31.72
N PRO A 755 19.48 2.62 32.97
CA PRO A 755 18.36 2.91 33.87
C PRO A 755 17.40 3.98 33.33
N GLY A 756 17.92 4.92 32.52
CA GLY A 756 17.13 5.99 31.91
C GLY A 756 16.09 5.51 30.89
N LEU A 757 16.15 4.26 30.42
CA LEU A 757 15.08 3.68 29.58
C LEU A 757 13.83 3.29 30.39
N TRP A 758 13.96 3.23 31.71
CA TRP A 758 12.93 2.71 32.62
C TRP A 758 12.34 3.81 33.51
N THR A 759 12.61 5.08 33.22
CA THR A 759 12.19 6.22 34.07
C THR A 759 10.78 6.71 33.79
N SER A 760 10.23 6.40 32.61
CA SER A 760 8.88 6.79 32.20
C SER A 760 7.92 5.62 32.40
N ILE A 761 6.91 5.82 33.23
CA ILE A 761 5.91 4.80 33.60
C ILE A 761 4.54 5.32 33.17
N TYR A 762 3.92 4.67 32.19
CA TYR A 762 2.59 4.97 31.71
C TYR A 762 1.62 3.82 32.04
N LEU A 763 0.75 4.04 33.03
CA LEU A 763 -0.27 3.12 33.48
C LEU A 763 -1.65 3.65 33.09
N CYS A 764 -2.37 2.86 32.31
CA CYS A 764 -3.70 3.20 31.81
C CYS A 764 -4.62 2.03 32.13
N LEU A 765 -5.55 2.24 33.08
CA LEU A 765 -6.46 1.21 33.56
C LEU A 765 -7.83 1.46 32.92
N VAL A 766 -8.16 0.65 31.92
CA VAL A 766 -9.46 0.61 31.25
C VAL A 766 -10.19 -0.61 31.77
N ASP A 767 -11.43 -0.45 32.25
CA ASP A 767 -12.30 -1.59 32.56
C ASP A 767 -12.67 -2.31 31.26
N GLU A 768 -11.96 -3.40 30.94
CA GLU A 768 -12.42 -4.42 30.00
C GLU A 768 -12.92 -5.67 30.76
N PRO A 769 -13.90 -6.41 30.21
CA PRO A 769 -14.58 -7.53 30.87
C PRO A 769 -13.60 -8.62 31.37
N PRO A 770 -14.03 -9.50 32.29
CA PRO A 770 -13.19 -10.32 33.18
C PRO A 770 -12.35 -11.44 32.52
N GLU A 771 -12.03 -11.35 31.23
CA GLU A 771 -11.13 -12.26 30.51
C GLU A 771 -9.84 -11.58 30.00
N SER A 772 -9.46 -10.44 30.58
CA SER A 772 -8.16 -9.78 30.39
C SER A 772 -7.06 -10.41 31.27
N PRO A 773 -5.76 -10.26 30.92
CA PRO A 773 -4.65 -10.92 31.61
C PRO A 773 -4.69 -10.59 33.10
N SER A 774 -4.47 -11.58 33.98
CA SER A 774 -4.52 -11.36 35.43
C SER A 774 -3.77 -10.09 35.82
N LEU A 775 -4.44 -9.13 36.46
CA LEU A 775 -3.86 -7.88 37.02
C LEU A 775 -2.58 -8.13 37.86
N VAL A 776 -2.41 -9.35 38.37
CA VAL A 776 -1.18 -9.90 38.98
C VAL A 776 0.08 -9.72 38.11
N GLY A 777 -0.04 -9.62 36.78
CA GLY A 777 1.08 -9.40 35.86
C GLY A 777 1.55 -7.94 35.78
N ILE A 778 0.67 -6.97 36.07
CA ILE A 778 1.00 -5.54 35.99
C ILE A 778 1.85 -5.13 37.19
N GLU A 779 1.49 -5.58 38.39
CA GLU A 779 2.25 -5.31 39.62
C GLU A 779 3.71 -5.80 39.50
N ALA A 780 3.91 -7.03 39.02
CA ALA A 780 5.25 -7.59 38.81
C ALA A 780 6.04 -6.82 37.73
N THR A 781 5.35 -6.40 36.65
CA THR A 781 5.95 -5.60 35.58
C THR A 781 6.38 -4.22 36.11
N LEU A 782 5.52 -3.59 36.91
CA LEU A 782 5.76 -2.30 37.54
C LEU A 782 6.92 -2.35 38.52
N ALA A 783 6.93 -3.33 39.44
CA ALA A 783 8.02 -3.55 40.37
C ALA A 783 9.36 -3.71 39.63
N ALA A 784 9.38 -4.50 38.56
CA ALA A 784 10.58 -4.70 37.75
C ALA A 784 10.98 -3.45 36.95
N HIS A 785 10.04 -2.59 36.57
CA HIS A 785 10.31 -1.32 35.91
C HIS A 785 10.95 -0.32 36.90
N LEU A 786 10.36 -0.21 38.09
CA LEU A 786 10.86 0.61 39.20
C LEU A 786 12.26 0.18 39.64
N GLU A 787 12.52 -1.13 39.78
CA GLU A 787 13.85 -1.64 40.12
C GLU A 787 14.90 -1.25 39.07
N ARG A 788 14.56 -1.37 37.78
CA ARG A 788 15.50 -1.09 36.67
C ARG A 788 15.79 0.40 36.47
N SER A 789 14.86 1.28 36.86
CA SER A 789 15.05 2.74 36.85
C SER A 789 16.04 3.25 37.91
N GLN A 790 16.44 2.40 38.86
CA GLN A 790 17.41 2.69 39.91
C GLN A 790 17.04 3.91 40.78
N GLN A 791 17.87 4.95 40.80
CA GLN A 791 17.66 6.17 41.61
C GLN A 791 17.40 7.40 40.73
N LEU A 792 17.12 7.19 39.44
CA LEU A 792 16.84 8.30 38.53
C LEU A 792 15.45 8.90 38.81
N PRO A 793 15.25 10.19 38.47
CA PRO A 793 13.93 10.81 38.51
C PRO A 793 12.92 10.06 37.64
N LEU A 794 11.65 10.06 38.07
CA LEU A 794 10.57 9.33 37.44
C LEU A 794 9.56 10.29 36.81
N THR A 795 9.08 9.91 35.63
CA THR A 795 7.89 10.48 34.97
C THR A 795 6.78 9.46 35.09
N ILE A 796 5.69 9.81 35.77
CA ILE A 796 4.60 8.88 36.07
C ILE A 796 3.32 9.41 35.44
N THR A 797 2.65 8.55 34.69
CA THR A 797 1.28 8.78 34.25
C THR A 797 0.43 7.61 34.70
N PHE A 798 -0.62 7.90 35.47
CA PHE A 798 -1.59 6.93 35.93
C PHE A 798 -2.98 7.46 35.61
N ARG A 799 -3.70 6.76 34.73
CA ARG A 799 -5.02 7.17 34.23
C ARG A 799 -6.04 6.06 34.39
N THR A 800 -7.24 6.43 34.79
CA THR A 800 -8.43 5.56 34.83
C THR A 800 -9.55 6.23 34.03
N PHE A 801 -10.25 5.52 33.13
CA PHE A 801 -11.14 6.17 32.15
C PHE A 801 -12.61 6.34 32.55
N TYR A 802 -13.06 5.82 33.70
CA TYR A 802 -14.47 5.81 34.08
C TYR A 802 -14.73 6.34 35.49
N ASP A 803 -15.93 6.87 35.73
CA ASP A 803 -16.45 7.25 37.06
C ASP A 803 -16.77 5.98 37.87
N HIS A 804 -15.83 5.47 38.63
CA HIS A 804 -16.00 4.30 39.50
C HIS A 804 -15.30 4.50 40.85
N GLU A 805 -15.62 3.67 41.84
CA GLU A 805 -14.88 3.66 43.11
C GLU A 805 -13.49 3.08 42.91
N CYS A 806 -12.47 3.72 43.50
CA CYS A 806 -11.09 3.24 43.49
C CYS A 806 -11.03 1.78 43.99
N THR A 807 -10.57 0.87 43.14
CA THR A 807 -10.50 -0.55 43.43
C THR A 807 -9.32 -0.89 44.34
N ALA A 808 -9.40 -2.02 45.05
CA ALA A 808 -8.29 -2.48 45.91
C ALA A 808 -6.98 -2.76 45.13
N GLN A 809 -7.08 -3.07 43.83
CA GLN A 809 -5.90 -3.32 42.98
C GLN A 809 -5.27 -2.03 42.48
N GLU A 810 -6.06 -1.01 42.17
CA GLU A 810 -5.56 0.35 41.90
C GLU A 810 -4.83 0.92 43.11
N GLY A 811 -5.41 0.76 44.31
CA GLY A 811 -4.76 1.12 45.57
C GLY A 811 -3.39 0.46 45.74
N ALA A 812 -3.28 -0.84 45.47
CA ALA A 812 -2.01 -1.56 45.59
C ALA A 812 -0.93 -1.08 44.58
N LEU A 813 -1.32 -0.76 43.34
CA LEU A 813 -0.39 -0.20 42.33
C LEU A 813 0.08 1.20 42.73
N LEU A 814 -0.82 2.02 43.30
CA LEU A 814 -0.51 3.36 43.79
C LEU A 814 0.41 3.33 45.00
N ASP A 815 0.18 2.42 45.95
CA ASP A 815 1.07 2.22 47.10
C ASP A 815 2.49 1.89 46.63
N LEU A 816 2.63 0.99 45.64
CA LEU A 816 3.93 0.64 45.06
C LEU A 816 4.62 1.83 44.38
N LEU A 817 3.87 2.70 43.69
CA LEU A 817 4.42 3.93 43.13
C LEU A 817 4.82 4.93 44.24
N ALA A 818 3.99 5.06 45.28
CA ALA A 818 4.16 6.00 46.38
C ALA A 818 5.40 5.70 47.22
N GLU A 819 5.81 4.43 47.33
CA GLU A 819 7.10 4.04 47.95
C GLU A 819 8.32 4.73 47.29
N HIS A 820 8.17 5.19 46.04
CA HIS A 820 9.19 5.89 45.27
C HIS A 820 8.87 7.38 45.04
N SER A 821 7.95 7.98 45.82
CA SER A 821 7.50 9.38 45.66
C SER A 821 8.63 10.40 45.72
N ASN A 822 9.70 10.10 46.46
CA ASN A 822 10.88 10.95 46.59
C ASN A 822 11.63 11.19 45.27
N ARG A 823 11.34 10.38 44.24
CA ARG A 823 11.96 10.42 42.90
C ARG A 823 11.03 11.01 41.82
N TRP A 824 9.81 11.41 42.16
CA TRP A 824 8.85 11.90 41.17
C TRP A 824 9.23 13.30 40.69
N GLU A 825 9.52 13.46 39.39
CA GLU A 825 9.83 14.76 38.77
C GLU A 825 8.65 15.32 37.98
N THR A 826 7.93 14.45 37.26
CA THR A 826 6.69 14.76 36.53
C THR A 826 5.64 13.71 36.86
N VAL A 827 4.44 14.18 37.23
CA VAL A 827 3.34 13.31 37.64
C VAL A 827 2.05 13.73 36.97
N THR A 828 1.37 12.77 36.35
CA THR A 828 0.03 12.90 35.79
C THR A 828 -0.89 11.86 36.43
N PHE A 829 -1.88 12.31 37.18
CA PHE A 829 -2.93 11.47 37.76
C PHE A 829 -4.28 11.83 37.16
N SER A 830 -5.05 10.82 36.74
CA SER A 830 -6.42 10.96 36.25
C SER A 830 -7.27 9.84 36.84
N GLY A 831 -8.31 10.20 37.59
CA GLY A 831 -9.21 9.23 38.22
C GLY A 831 -10.14 9.80 39.29
N PRO A 832 -10.88 8.94 40.00
CA PRO A 832 -11.88 9.34 40.99
C PRO A 832 -11.23 10.01 42.23
N LEU A 833 -11.99 10.81 42.99
CA LEU A 833 -11.46 11.60 44.11
C LEU A 833 -10.80 10.72 45.21
N GLU A 834 -11.33 9.53 45.44
CA GLU A 834 -10.86 8.55 46.42
C GLU A 834 -9.43 8.07 46.15
N LEU A 835 -8.99 8.12 44.89
CA LEU A 835 -7.61 7.83 44.48
C LEU A 835 -6.64 8.79 45.14
N TYR A 836 -6.96 10.09 45.16
CA TYR A 836 -6.12 11.13 45.74
C TYR A 836 -6.10 11.07 47.27
N SER A 837 -7.22 10.71 47.90
CA SER A 837 -7.28 10.45 49.35
C SER A 837 -6.45 9.23 49.76
N SER A 838 -6.28 8.26 48.87
CA SER A 838 -5.36 7.15 49.10
C SER A 838 -3.90 7.63 49.05
N LEU A 839 -3.55 8.51 48.10
CA LEU A 839 -2.23 9.13 48.01
C LEU A 839 -1.90 9.99 49.24
N ASP A 840 -2.86 10.72 49.82
CA ASP A 840 -2.69 11.49 51.07
C ASP A 840 -2.17 10.62 52.22
N ASN A 841 -2.51 9.33 52.25
CA ASN A 841 -2.08 8.39 53.29
C ASN A 841 -0.74 7.69 52.98
N SER A 842 -0.34 7.62 51.70
CA SER A 842 0.79 6.81 51.23
C SER A 842 2.03 7.64 50.83
N ILE A 843 1.86 8.92 50.49
CA ILE A 843 2.97 9.81 50.10
C ILE A 843 3.49 10.59 51.31
N TYR A 844 4.80 10.53 51.54
CA TYR A 844 5.45 11.21 52.66
C TYR A 844 6.22 12.49 52.26
N ASP A 845 6.80 12.54 51.06
CA ASP A 845 7.57 13.70 50.55
C ASP A 845 7.67 13.70 49.01
N LEU A 846 7.72 14.90 48.42
CA LEU A 846 7.80 15.16 46.97
C LEU A 846 8.89 16.23 46.65
N PRO A 847 10.17 15.94 46.98
CA PRO A 847 11.23 16.94 47.07
C PRO A 847 11.76 17.43 45.71
N ILE A 848 11.48 16.69 44.62
CA ILE A 848 11.96 17.00 43.28
C ILE A 848 10.86 17.22 42.24
N LEU A 849 9.58 17.16 42.64
CA LEU A 849 8.45 17.34 41.74
C LEU A 849 8.48 18.73 41.11
N ARG A 850 8.46 18.80 39.77
CA ARG A 850 8.51 20.03 38.97
C ARG A 850 7.22 20.27 38.20
N GLU A 851 6.59 19.20 37.72
CA GLU A 851 5.35 19.25 36.95
C GLU A 851 4.30 18.31 37.57
N LEU A 852 3.12 18.85 37.80
CA LEU A 852 1.97 18.14 38.38
C LEU A 852 0.75 18.33 37.49
N ASP A 853 0.13 17.23 37.08
CA ASP A 853 -1.10 17.21 36.30
C ASP A 853 -2.13 16.31 36.98
N ILE A 854 -3.28 16.87 37.30
CA ILE A 854 -4.33 16.25 38.09
C ILE A 854 -5.65 16.40 37.33
N MET A 855 -6.31 15.27 37.08
CA MET A 855 -7.65 15.21 36.51
C MET A 855 -8.56 14.39 37.46
N ILE A 856 -9.55 15.06 38.03
CA ILE A 856 -10.46 14.47 39.03
C ILE A 856 -11.79 14.15 38.35
N HIS A 857 -12.18 12.88 38.41
CA HIS A 857 -13.44 12.33 37.87
C HIS A 857 -14.56 12.41 38.94
N SER A 858 -15.83 12.21 38.56
CA SER A 858 -17.04 12.56 39.34
C SER A 858 -17.14 11.93 40.75
N ILE A 859 -18.02 12.50 41.59
CA ILE A 859 -18.18 12.28 43.03
C ILE A 859 -19.35 11.30 43.27
N HIS A 860 -19.10 10.08 43.74
CA HIS A 860 -20.17 9.12 44.07
C HIS A 860 -20.83 9.38 45.44
N ASP A 861 -20.19 10.16 46.34
CA ASP A 861 -20.75 10.45 47.68
C ASP A 861 -20.41 11.88 48.18
N GLU A 862 -21.41 12.76 48.29
CA GLU A 862 -21.24 14.19 48.68
C GLU A 862 -20.79 14.41 50.14
N ALA A 863 -20.64 13.34 50.94
CA ALA A 863 -20.66 13.42 52.40
C ALA A 863 -19.29 13.50 53.11
N ILE A 864 -18.14 13.16 52.50
CA ILE A 864 -16.95 12.79 53.34
C ILE A 864 -15.58 13.41 52.99
N LEU A 865 -15.31 14.03 51.83
CA LEU A 865 -13.92 14.31 51.45
C LEU A 865 -13.50 15.80 51.60
N GLY A 866 -12.35 16.02 52.26
CA GLY A 866 -11.68 17.32 52.43
C GLY A 866 -10.86 17.72 51.18
N PRO A 867 -10.08 18.82 51.24
CA PRO A 867 -9.20 19.22 50.14
C PRO A 867 -8.16 18.15 49.83
N VAL A 868 -7.74 18.06 48.57
CA VAL A 868 -6.58 17.22 48.18
C VAL A 868 -5.32 17.95 48.64
N SER A 869 -4.71 17.45 49.72
CA SER A 869 -3.58 18.08 50.42
C SER A 869 -2.22 17.42 50.16
N VAL A 870 -2.20 16.28 49.48
CA VAL A 870 -0.98 15.46 49.29
C VAL A 870 0.14 16.22 48.60
N PHE A 871 -0.21 17.27 47.85
CA PHE A 871 0.73 18.10 47.11
C PHE A 871 1.18 19.35 47.87
N ASP A 872 0.70 19.61 49.10
CA ASP A 872 0.96 20.83 49.89
C ASP A 872 2.44 21.15 50.14
N SER A 873 3.30 20.14 50.06
CA SER A 873 4.74 20.25 50.32
C SER A 873 5.59 19.86 49.10
N CYS A 874 5.46 20.61 48.00
CA CYS A 874 6.27 20.42 46.79
C CYS A 874 7.24 21.60 46.53
N PRO A 875 8.45 21.62 47.14
CA PRO A 875 9.33 22.80 47.14
C PRO A 875 9.88 23.20 45.77
N LYS A 876 9.84 22.31 44.77
CA LYS A 876 10.35 22.54 43.41
C LYS A 876 9.26 22.64 42.33
N LEU A 877 7.99 22.57 42.72
CA LEU A 877 6.88 22.58 41.76
C LEU A 877 6.83 23.92 41.01
N GLN A 878 6.92 23.87 39.68
CA GLN A 878 6.92 25.06 38.82
C GLN A 878 5.72 25.11 37.88
N ARG A 879 5.12 23.96 37.56
CA ARG A 879 4.00 23.85 36.62
C ARG A 879 2.92 22.97 37.22
N ALA A 880 1.68 23.47 37.26
CA ALA A 880 0.54 22.72 37.77
C ALA A 880 -0.64 22.77 36.78
N PHE A 881 -1.24 21.62 36.52
CA PHE A 881 -2.48 21.44 35.75
C PHE A 881 -3.51 20.79 36.68
N VAL A 882 -4.68 21.42 36.84
CA VAL A 882 -5.72 20.97 37.77
C VAL A 882 -7.08 21.02 37.07
N ASN A 883 -7.62 19.86 36.72
CA ASN A 883 -8.90 19.73 36.03
C ASN A 883 -9.88 18.94 36.91
N ALA A 884 -11.02 19.56 37.24
CA ALA A 884 -12.17 18.84 37.78
C ALA A 884 -13.17 18.58 36.64
N GLY A 885 -13.59 17.34 36.43
CA GLY A 885 -14.42 16.97 35.28
C GLY A 885 -15.80 17.67 35.22
N PRO A 886 -16.47 17.69 34.05
CA PRO A 886 -17.73 18.39 33.81
C PRO A 886 -19.00 17.73 34.42
N HIS A 887 -18.85 16.68 35.23
CA HIS A 887 -19.96 15.86 35.70
C HIS A 887 -20.34 16.13 37.18
N GLY A 888 -21.10 17.21 37.39
CA GLY A 888 -22.33 17.15 38.20
C GLY A 888 -22.28 17.11 39.73
N GLY A 889 -21.17 17.45 40.40
CA GLY A 889 -21.12 17.56 41.86
C GLY A 889 -21.44 18.97 42.38
N SER A 890 -22.32 19.12 43.37
CA SER A 890 -22.76 20.42 43.91
C SER A 890 -21.75 21.10 44.86
N ARG A 891 -20.57 20.50 45.09
CA ARG A 891 -19.50 21.04 45.95
C ARG A 891 -18.16 21.18 45.20
N PRO A 892 -17.45 22.31 45.37
CA PRO A 892 -16.12 22.49 44.80
C PRO A 892 -15.08 21.58 45.46
N VAL A 893 -14.36 20.80 44.67
CA VAL A 893 -13.13 20.11 45.10
C VAL A 893 -11.97 21.10 45.02
N THR A 894 -11.28 21.32 46.12
CA THR A 894 -10.11 22.20 46.20
C THR A 894 -8.84 21.36 46.28
N VAL A 895 -7.87 21.67 45.41
CA VAL A 895 -6.50 21.15 45.49
C VAL A 895 -5.65 22.26 46.10
N ASP A 896 -5.06 21.99 47.25
CA ASP A 896 -4.25 22.96 47.95
C ASP A 896 -2.87 23.07 47.26
N LEU A 897 -2.64 24.19 46.58
CA LEU A 897 -1.39 24.47 45.86
C LEU A 897 -0.79 25.83 46.28
N PRO A 898 -0.38 26.00 47.55
CA PRO A 898 0.08 27.29 48.07
C PRO A 898 1.53 27.61 47.68
N PHE A 899 1.84 27.63 46.38
CA PHE A 899 3.21 27.71 45.87
C PHE A 899 3.54 29.04 45.18
N PRO A 900 4.21 29.98 45.88
CA PRO A 900 4.72 31.21 45.27
C PRO A 900 5.68 30.98 44.11
N GLN A 901 6.37 29.83 44.07
CA GLN A 901 7.34 29.47 43.04
C GLN A 901 6.72 28.99 41.71
N LEU A 902 5.39 28.85 41.65
CA LEU A 902 4.69 28.38 40.46
C LEU A 902 4.83 29.41 39.32
N LEU A 903 5.30 28.95 38.17
CA LEU A 903 5.49 29.77 36.97
C LEU A 903 4.38 29.55 35.94
N PHE A 904 3.76 28.37 35.96
CA PHE A 904 2.67 27.98 35.07
C PHE A 904 1.51 27.37 35.87
N TYR A 905 0.30 27.83 35.61
CA TYR A 905 -0.92 27.26 36.16
C TYR A 905 -1.96 27.05 35.06
N SER A 906 -2.55 25.86 35.01
CA SER A 906 -3.69 25.56 34.16
C SER A 906 -4.78 24.89 34.99
N GLY A 907 -6.03 25.24 34.74
CA GLY A 907 -7.11 24.41 35.25
C GLY A 907 -8.47 24.70 34.66
N SER A 908 -9.30 23.67 34.67
CA SER A 908 -10.75 23.73 34.41
C SER A 908 -11.51 23.53 35.71
N ASN A 909 -11.98 24.62 36.33
CA ASN A 909 -12.67 24.62 37.63
C ASN A 909 -13.65 25.80 37.77
N PRO A 910 -14.57 25.78 38.75
CA PRO A 910 -15.31 26.98 39.16
C PRO A 910 -14.36 28.08 39.64
N TRP A 911 -14.72 29.36 39.44
CA TRP A 911 -13.87 30.51 39.81
C TRP A 911 -13.38 30.48 41.26
N ILE A 912 -14.24 30.08 42.19
CA ILE A 912 -13.91 30.00 43.62
C ILE A 912 -12.72 29.08 43.93
N ASN A 913 -12.43 28.10 43.06
CA ASN A 913 -11.31 27.16 43.21
C ASN A 913 -10.01 27.69 42.61
N HIS A 914 -10.08 28.57 41.61
CA HIS A 914 -8.89 29.22 41.06
C HIS A 914 -8.32 30.27 42.02
N VAL A 915 -9.19 30.98 42.76
CA VAL A 915 -8.79 32.15 43.58
C VAL A 915 -7.72 31.83 44.62
N PRO A 916 -7.80 30.75 45.43
CA PRO A 916 -6.76 30.44 46.42
C PRO A 916 -5.39 30.25 45.78
N THR A 917 -5.29 29.40 44.75
CA THR A 917 -4.04 29.09 44.04
C THR A 917 -3.44 30.33 43.39
N LEU A 918 -4.24 31.12 42.67
CA LEU A 918 -3.77 32.33 42.00
C LEU A 918 -3.30 33.41 43.00
N ARG A 919 -3.93 33.49 44.19
CA ARG A 919 -3.50 34.44 45.23
C ARG A 919 -2.20 34.02 45.92
N SER A 920 -1.93 32.73 46.04
CA SER A 920 -0.66 32.23 46.58
C SER A 920 0.48 32.24 45.56
N ALA A 921 0.17 32.13 44.27
CA ALA A 921 1.13 31.97 43.18
C ALA A 921 1.37 33.29 42.40
N GLY A 922 1.84 34.32 43.08
CA GLY A 922 2.05 35.65 42.47
C GLY A 922 3.13 35.74 41.37
N ASN A 923 3.96 34.70 41.20
CA ASN A 923 5.02 34.64 40.19
C ASN A 923 4.61 33.92 38.89
N ILE A 924 3.32 33.61 38.72
CA ILE A 924 2.84 32.98 37.49
C ILE A 924 3.16 33.89 36.29
N VAL A 925 3.80 33.31 35.28
CA VAL A 925 4.16 33.96 34.02
C VAL A 925 3.19 33.55 32.90
N ASP A 926 2.61 32.35 33.02
CA ASP A 926 1.71 31.76 32.03
C ASP A 926 0.54 31.04 32.70
N CYS A 927 -0.68 31.39 32.32
CA CYS A 927 -1.89 30.95 33.02
C CYS A 927 -2.99 30.53 32.03
N VAL A 928 -3.64 29.41 32.30
CA VAL A 928 -4.79 28.89 31.54
C VAL A 928 -5.97 28.68 32.51
N LEU A 929 -7.04 29.43 32.34
CA LEU A 929 -8.21 29.39 33.21
C LEU A 929 -9.46 29.02 32.41
N HIS A 930 -10.07 27.90 32.75
CA HIS A 930 -11.29 27.43 32.12
C HIS A 930 -12.41 27.29 33.17
N LEU A 931 -13.48 28.07 33.02
CA LEU A 931 -14.68 27.96 33.86
C LEU A 931 -15.59 26.87 33.32
N ILE A 932 -15.88 25.85 34.15
CA ILE A 932 -16.83 24.75 33.83
C ILE A 932 -18.27 25.28 33.66
N GLU A 933 -18.66 26.32 34.40
CA GLU A 933 -19.98 26.96 34.29
C GLU A 933 -19.86 28.48 34.09
N PRO A 934 -20.50 29.09 33.07
CA PRO A 934 -20.41 30.52 32.78
C PRO A 934 -20.99 31.47 33.85
N SER A 935 -21.92 30.98 34.68
CA SER A 935 -22.54 31.74 35.76
C SER A 935 -21.79 31.66 37.10
N SER A 936 -20.59 31.07 37.12
CA SER A 936 -19.92 30.63 38.36
C SER A 936 -19.13 31.69 39.13
N ILE A 937 -19.15 32.98 38.74
CA ILE A 937 -18.46 34.04 39.48
C ILE A 937 -19.41 34.69 40.51
N PRO A 938 -19.23 34.49 41.82
CA PRO A 938 -20.10 35.10 42.82
C PRO A 938 -19.99 36.64 42.83
N PRO A 939 -21.11 37.36 43.03
CA PRO A 939 -21.09 38.81 43.22
C PRO A 939 -20.18 39.21 44.39
N GLY A 940 -19.22 40.10 44.15
CA GLY A 940 -18.24 40.54 45.16
C GLY A 940 -16.96 39.71 45.25
N SER A 941 -16.68 38.85 44.26
CA SER A 941 -15.41 38.12 44.16
C SER A 941 -14.19 39.06 44.22
N PRO A 942 -13.10 38.66 44.91
CA PRO A 942 -11.91 39.50 45.07
C PRO A 942 -11.15 39.65 43.74
N ILE A 943 -10.55 40.83 43.53
CA ILE A 943 -9.58 41.04 42.44
C ILE A 943 -8.29 40.29 42.79
N VAL A 944 -7.79 39.49 41.86
CA VAL A 944 -6.55 38.72 42.00
C VAL A 944 -5.45 39.42 41.21
N ALA A 945 -4.37 39.80 41.89
CA ALA A 945 -3.22 40.46 41.27
C ALA A 945 -2.17 39.45 40.80
N LEU A 946 -1.86 39.49 39.51
CA LEU A 946 -0.86 38.65 38.84
C LEU A 946 0.13 39.54 38.08
N PRO A 947 1.05 40.22 38.81
CA PRO A 947 1.87 41.29 38.26
C PRO A 947 2.92 40.83 37.24
N HIS A 948 3.24 39.54 37.21
CA HIS A 948 4.26 38.93 36.33
C HIS A 948 3.66 38.13 35.17
N LEU A 949 2.34 38.11 35.03
CA LEU A 949 1.66 37.32 34.01
C LEU A 949 1.91 37.91 32.62
N LEU A 950 2.59 37.14 31.76
CA LEU A 950 2.88 37.53 30.38
C LEU A 950 1.90 36.90 29.39
N ARG A 951 1.43 35.68 29.68
CA ARG A 951 0.51 34.92 28.82
C ARG A 951 -0.70 34.47 29.61
N LEU A 952 -1.90 34.72 29.07
CA LEU A 952 -3.15 34.33 29.69
C LEU A 952 -4.05 33.68 28.66
N SER A 953 -4.64 32.55 29.03
CA SER A 953 -5.63 31.84 28.24
C SER A 953 -6.90 31.68 29.06
N ILE A 954 -8.04 32.17 28.58
CA ILE A 954 -9.30 32.19 29.32
C ILE A 954 -10.46 31.63 28.50
N SER A 955 -11.36 30.88 29.14
CA SER A 955 -12.57 30.39 28.50
C SER A 955 -13.69 31.43 28.37
N GLN A 956 -13.61 32.55 29.13
CA GLN A 956 -14.60 33.63 29.14
C GLN A 956 -13.97 34.98 29.45
N ASN A 957 -14.34 36.02 28.68
CA ASN A 957 -13.78 37.37 28.83
C ASN A 957 -14.14 38.09 30.14
N THR A 958 -15.23 37.70 30.81
CA THR A 958 -15.67 38.29 32.08
C THR A 958 -14.65 38.10 33.21
N LEU A 959 -13.80 37.07 33.13
CA LEU A 959 -12.71 36.83 34.07
C LEU A 959 -11.73 38.02 34.16
N LEU A 960 -11.58 38.78 33.08
CA LEU A 960 -10.68 39.94 33.03
C LEU A 960 -11.08 41.04 34.04
N ASP A 961 -12.34 41.10 34.48
CA ASP A 961 -12.77 42.06 35.50
C ASP A 961 -12.26 41.74 36.91
N PHE A 962 -11.83 40.50 37.13
CA PHE A 962 -11.39 39.98 38.43
C PHE A 962 -9.88 39.75 38.48
N LEU A 963 -9.15 40.15 37.44
CA LEU A 963 -7.70 40.01 37.33
C LEU A 963 -7.02 41.38 37.20
N ASP A 964 -6.01 41.64 38.03
CA ASP A 964 -5.08 42.76 37.87
C ASP A 964 -3.77 42.25 37.24
N ILE A 965 -3.62 42.48 35.93
CA ILE A 965 -2.64 41.84 35.04
C ILE A 965 -1.88 42.87 34.20
N PRO A 966 -1.09 43.76 34.84
CA PRO A 966 -0.47 44.90 34.16
C PRO A 966 0.63 44.52 33.15
N ALA A 967 1.24 43.34 33.28
CA ALA A 967 2.34 42.87 32.43
C ALA A 967 1.91 42.03 31.22
N LEU A 968 0.60 41.82 31.02
CA LEU A 968 0.10 40.87 30.02
C LEU A 968 0.49 41.29 28.60
N GLN A 969 1.13 40.38 27.87
CA GLN A 969 1.58 40.57 26.48
C GLN A 969 0.82 39.69 25.48
N GLU A 970 0.41 38.48 25.90
CA GLU A 970 -0.33 37.53 25.05
C GLU A 970 -1.64 37.11 25.73
N LEU A 971 -2.75 37.26 25.01
CA LEU A 971 -4.07 36.83 25.47
C LEU A 971 -4.69 35.87 24.47
N TYR A 972 -5.17 34.74 24.98
CA TYR A 972 -5.98 33.77 24.27
C TYR A 972 -7.34 33.75 24.96
N THR A 973 -8.40 34.02 24.21
CA THR A 973 -9.74 34.06 24.78
C THR A 973 -10.73 33.33 23.90
N PHE A 974 -11.65 32.63 24.55
CA PHE A 974 -12.77 31.93 23.95
C PHE A 974 -14.03 32.67 24.37
N ASP A 975 -14.78 33.17 23.40
CA ASP A 975 -16.01 33.91 23.70
C ASP A 975 -16.96 33.79 22.50
N GLU A 976 -18.02 33.01 22.69
CA GLU A 976 -19.09 32.84 21.71
C GLU A 976 -19.94 34.11 21.54
N SER A 977 -19.84 35.09 22.46
CA SER A 977 -20.56 36.34 22.31
C SER A 977 -19.98 37.17 21.16
N ASN A 978 -20.86 37.72 20.32
CA ASN A 978 -20.47 38.58 19.20
C ASN A 978 -19.94 39.95 19.64
N ASN A 979 -19.82 40.23 20.94
CA ASN A 979 -19.42 41.53 21.46
C ASN A 979 -18.06 41.45 22.15
N LEU A 980 -17.22 42.44 21.92
CA LEU A 980 -15.96 42.57 22.65
C LEU A 980 -16.20 43.02 24.08
N HIS A 981 -15.60 42.32 25.03
CA HIS A 981 -15.67 42.69 26.43
C HIS A 981 -14.91 44.00 26.70
N PRO A 982 -15.50 44.98 27.43
CA PRO A 982 -14.86 46.28 27.69
C PRO A 982 -13.48 46.20 28.38
N SER A 983 -13.18 45.10 29.06
CA SER A 983 -11.91 44.91 29.79
C SER A 983 -10.72 44.66 28.87
N LEU A 984 -10.94 44.19 27.64
CA LEU A 984 -9.90 44.05 26.64
C LEU A 984 -9.24 45.40 26.30
N THR A 985 -9.99 46.49 26.38
CA THR A 985 -9.48 47.84 26.08
C THR A 985 -8.66 48.44 27.23
N ARG A 986 -8.59 47.76 28.37
CA ARG A 986 -7.89 48.21 29.59
C ARG A 986 -6.49 47.58 29.74
N LEU A 987 -6.04 46.79 28.76
CA LEU A 987 -4.76 46.07 28.78
C LEU A 987 -3.68 46.86 27.99
N PRO A 988 -2.79 47.61 28.66
CA PRO A 988 -1.91 48.58 28.00
C PRO A 988 -0.71 47.96 27.28
N ASN A 989 -0.36 46.70 27.57
CA ASN A 989 0.84 46.01 27.06
C ASN A 989 0.53 44.82 26.14
N LEU A 990 -0.74 44.66 25.73
CA LEU A 990 -1.16 43.51 24.94
C LEU A 990 -0.62 43.62 23.50
N GLU A 991 0.29 42.71 23.13
CA GLU A 991 0.93 42.67 21.80
C GLU A 991 0.34 41.56 20.92
N LYS A 992 -0.01 40.41 21.50
CA LYS A 992 -0.58 39.27 20.78
C LYS A 992 -1.96 38.92 21.32
N LEU A 993 -2.91 38.75 20.40
CA LEU A 993 -4.28 38.43 20.77
C LEU A 993 -4.82 37.31 19.88
N PHE A 994 -5.33 36.27 20.51
CA PHE A 994 -6.03 35.16 19.90
C PHE A 994 -7.47 35.14 20.40
N ILE A 995 -8.43 35.14 19.48
CA ILE A 995 -9.86 35.10 19.80
C ILE A 995 -10.48 33.90 19.10
N ALA A 996 -10.90 32.92 19.90
CA ALA A 996 -11.78 31.85 19.50
C ALA A 996 -13.23 32.33 19.65
N GLY A 997 -13.97 32.37 18.54
CA GLY A 997 -15.26 33.05 18.43
C GLY A 997 -15.40 33.69 17.05
N THR A 998 -16.54 33.50 16.38
CA THR A 998 -16.82 34.20 15.12
C THR A 998 -16.88 35.71 15.39
N ARG A 999 -16.16 36.51 14.59
CA ARG A 999 -16.19 37.99 14.70
C ARG A 999 -16.52 38.64 13.38
N THR A 1000 -17.26 39.76 13.44
CA THR A 1000 -17.49 40.61 12.28
C THR A 1000 -16.31 41.57 12.08
N GLY A 1001 -16.19 42.12 10.87
CA GLY A 1001 -15.17 43.14 10.59
C GLY A 1001 -15.27 44.40 11.45
N VAL A 1002 -16.49 44.78 11.83
CA VAL A 1002 -16.74 45.94 12.68
C VAL A 1002 -16.19 45.73 14.09
N ASP A 1003 -16.31 44.51 14.63
CA ASP A 1003 -15.82 44.20 15.97
C ASP A 1003 -14.29 44.24 16.01
N VAL A 1004 -13.63 43.59 15.04
CA VAL A 1004 -12.15 43.63 14.93
C VAL A 1004 -11.65 45.06 14.75
N SER A 1005 -12.35 45.89 13.98
CA SER A 1005 -11.99 47.31 13.80
C SER A 1005 -12.09 48.11 15.12
N ARG A 1006 -13.17 47.91 15.90
CA ARG A 1006 -13.32 48.55 17.22
C ARG A 1006 -12.22 48.11 18.20
N LEU A 1007 -11.84 46.84 18.17
CA LEU A 1007 -10.77 46.28 18.99
C LEU A 1007 -9.41 46.93 18.71
N LEU A 1008 -9.02 46.99 17.44
CA LEU A 1008 -7.73 47.55 17.02
C LEU A 1008 -7.63 49.05 17.32
N HIS A 1009 -8.76 49.77 17.34
CA HIS A 1009 -8.81 51.16 17.82
C HIS A 1009 -8.61 51.27 19.32
N ALA A 1010 -9.24 50.37 20.08
CA ALA A 1010 -9.23 50.42 21.53
C ALA A 1010 -7.93 49.87 22.14
N ALA A 1011 -7.21 49.02 21.41
CA ALA A 1011 -5.94 48.42 21.81
C ALA A 1011 -4.88 48.58 20.70
N PRO A 1012 -4.28 49.78 20.56
CA PRO A 1012 -3.34 50.08 19.46
C PRO A 1012 -1.98 49.38 19.58
N THR A 1013 -1.71 48.67 20.68
CA THR A 1013 -0.45 47.93 20.92
C THR A 1013 -0.41 46.56 20.25
N ILE A 1014 -1.54 46.06 19.73
CA ILE A 1014 -1.62 44.74 19.10
C ILE A 1014 -0.81 44.72 17.80
N THR A 1015 0.18 43.83 17.75
CA THR A 1015 1.01 43.58 16.56
C THR A 1015 0.71 42.25 15.89
N ASN A 1016 0.19 41.26 16.64
CA ASN A 1016 -0.19 39.96 16.12
C ASN A 1016 -1.63 39.62 16.52
N LEU A 1017 -2.50 39.41 15.53
CA LEU A 1017 -3.90 39.06 15.74
C LEU A 1017 -4.21 37.70 15.11
N CYS A 1018 -4.86 36.81 15.87
CA CYS A 1018 -5.43 35.58 15.36
C CYS A 1018 -6.92 35.51 15.69
N VAL A 1019 -7.76 35.31 14.68
CA VAL A 1019 -9.21 35.33 14.82
C VAL A 1019 -9.86 34.20 14.04
N TYR A 1020 -10.93 33.64 14.60
CA TYR A 1020 -11.88 32.81 13.87
C TYR A 1020 -12.89 33.71 13.16
N VAL A 1021 -13.13 33.43 11.88
CA VAL A 1021 -13.98 34.25 11.04
C VAL A 1021 -14.88 33.31 10.25
N SER A 1022 -16.20 33.47 10.39
CA SER A 1022 -17.13 32.78 9.50
C SER A 1022 -16.94 33.32 8.10
N ILE A 1023 -16.97 32.44 7.10
CA ILE A 1023 -16.71 32.81 5.71
C ILE A 1023 -17.59 33.95 5.22
N ILE A 1024 -18.83 34.06 5.71
CA ILE A 1024 -19.76 35.13 5.33
C ILE A 1024 -19.28 36.52 5.77
N PHE A 1025 -18.47 36.59 6.84
CA PHE A 1025 -17.92 37.84 7.39
C PHE A 1025 -16.48 38.12 6.95
N VAL A 1026 -15.86 37.23 6.17
CA VAL A 1026 -14.48 37.45 5.70
C VAL A 1026 -14.40 38.69 4.80
N GLY A 1027 -15.40 38.89 3.92
CA GLY A 1027 -15.51 40.10 3.10
C GLY A 1027 -15.69 41.38 3.92
N ASP A 1028 -16.53 41.32 4.96
CA ASP A 1028 -16.75 42.44 5.89
C ASP A 1028 -15.51 42.75 6.72
N LEU A 1029 -14.78 41.73 7.17
CA LEU A 1029 -13.51 41.87 7.88
C LEU A 1029 -12.47 42.57 7.02
N PHE A 1030 -12.27 42.10 5.79
CA PHE A 1030 -11.35 42.72 4.87
C PHE A 1030 -11.76 44.15 4.50
N SER A 1031 -13.06 44.41 4.34
CA SER A 1031 -13.59 45.75 4.06
C SER A 1031 -13.42 46.71 5.25
N ALA A 1032 -13.62 46.23 6.48
CA ALA A 1032 -13.41 47.02 7.70
C ALA A 1032 -11.93 47.31 7.97
N LEU A 1033 -11.05 46.42 7.51
CA LEU A 1033 -9.61 46.66 7.53
C LEU A 1033 -9.22 47.63 6.40
N ALA A 1034 -9.87 47.58 5.22
CA ALA A 1034 -9.55 48.35 4.01
C ALA A 1034 -9.42 49.89 4.22
N PRO A 1035 -8.48 50.58 3.55
CA PRO A 1035 -8.16 51.98 3.83
C PRO A 1035 -9.26 52.96 3.37
N GLN A 1036 -10.11 52.54 2.42
CA GLN A 1036 -11.10 53.41 1.78
C GLN A 1036 -12.50 53.39 2.44
N ALA A 1037 -12.75 52.48 3.40
CA ALA A 1037 -14.03 52.44 4.10
C ALA A 1037 -14.20 53.57 5.15
N GLN A 1038 -13.22 54.46 5.29
CA GLN A 1038 -13.15 55.47 6.34
C GLN A 1038 -13.61 56.84 5.84
N SER A 1039 -14.92 57.10 5.89
CA SER A 1039 -15.44 58.47 5.94
C SER A 1039 -15.33 59.00 7.37
N GLU A 1040 -14.56 60.08 7.54
CA GLU A 1040 -14.46 60.94 8.73
C GLU A 1040 -13.90 60.33 10.03
N GLY A 1041 -12.58 60.49 10.24
CA GLY A 1041 -12.03 60.81 11.58
C GLY A 1041 -11.25 59.73 12.33
N THR A 1042 -11.19 58.47 11.89
CA THR A 1042 -10.52 57.39 12.64
C THR A 1042 -9.48 56.66 11.79
N ARG A 1043 -8.24 57.20 11.77
CA ARG A 1043 -7.09 56.43 11.26
C ARG A 1043 -6.76 55.33 12.28
N ILE A 1044 -7.04 54.07 11.94
CA ILE A 1044 -6.40 52.94 12.59
C ILE A 1044 -4.91 53.01 12.25
N VAL A 1045 -4.08 53.56 13.14
CA VAL A 1045 -2.63 53.37 13.07
C VAL A 1045 -2.30 52.17 13.96
N SER A 1046 -2.82 51.00 13.61
CA SER A 1046 -2.43 49.76 14.28
C SER A 1046 -1.12 49.26 13.66
N PRO A 1047 -0.09 48.93 14.46
CA PRO A 1047 1.18 48.36 14.00
C PRO A 1047 1.05 46.86 13.67
N LEU A 1048 -0.10 46.41 13.17
CA LEU A 1048 -0.41 45.00 12.95
C LEU A 1048 0.54 44.40 11.92
N HIS A 1049 1.52 43.61 12.39
CA HIS A 1049 2.50 42.96 11.55
C HIS A 1049 2.00 41.62 11.01
N THR A 1050 1.26 40.86 11.83
CA THR A 1050 0.80 39.51 11.49
C THR A 1050 -0.68 39.36 11.76
N ILE A 1051 -1.43 38.87 10.76
CA ILE A 1051 -2.82 38.45 10.92
C ILE A 1051 -2.98 36.98 10.53
N SER A 1052 -3.60 36.21 11.42
CA SER A 1052 -3.91 34.80 11.22
C SER A 1052 -5.42 34.61 11.22
N LEU A 1053 -5.96 34.12 10.10
CA LEU A 1053 -7.39 33.97 9.87
C LEU A 1053 -7.74 32.49 9.82
N ARG A 1054 -8.58 32.04 10.74
CA ARG A 1054 -9.16 30.70 10.73
C ARG A 1054 -10.58 30.80 10.17
N VAL A 1055 -10.77 30.35 8.93
CA VAL A 1055 -12.05 30.45 8.24
C VAL A 1055 -12.93 29.26 8.62
N ILE A 1056 -14.08 29.53 9.21
CA ILE A 1056 -15.11 28.54 9.59
C ILE A 1056 -16.41 28.81 8.82
N ARG A 1057 -17.33 27.85 8.75
CA ARG A 1057 -18.55 27.97 7.95
C ARG A 1057 -19.67 28.68 8.73
N ASP A 1058 -19.97 28.24 9.94
CA ASP A 1058 -20.94 28.89 10.84
C ASP A 1058 -20.36 29.09 12.27
N ALA A 1059 -20.93 30.01 13.05
CA ALA A 1059 -20.58 30.21 14.46
C ALA A 1059 -20.96 29.01 15.36
N SER A 1060 -21.75 28.06 14.83
CA SER A 1060 -22.12 26.80 15.47
C SER A 1060 -21.13 25.65 15.19
N ASP A 1061 -20.18 25.82 14.25
CA ASP A 1061 -19.18 24.82 13.84
C ASP A 1061 -17.89 24.86 14.69
N PHE A 1062 -18.02 24.97 16.03
CA PHE A 1062 -16.85 24.79 16.92
C PHE A 1062 -16.43 23.33 17.10
N ASN A 1063 -17.24 22.37 16.61
CA ASN A 1063 -16.79 21.00 16.42
C ASN A 1063 -15.90 20.94 15.17
N PHE A 1064 -14.67 20.46 15.34
CA PHE A 1064 -13.61 20.35 14.32
C PHE A 1064 -13.92 19.37 13.16
N ASP A 1065 -15.20 19.18 12.82
CA ASP A 1065 -15.63 18.49 11.61
C ASP A 1065 -15.48 19.45 10.42
N TYR A 1066 -14.52 19.13 9.56
CA TYR A 1066 -14.22 19.83 8.32
C TYR A 1066 -15.35 19.71 7.29
N GLN A 1067 -16.52 20.30 7.55
CA GLN A 1067 -17.58 20.43 6.56
C GLN A 1067 -17.24 21.48 5.49
N LEU A 1068 -17.64 21.20 4.25
CA LEU A 1068 -17.40 22.01 3.06
C LEU A 1068 -17.71 23.49 3.28
N VAL A 1069 -16.66 24.32 3.22
CA VAL A 1069 -16.75 25.77 3.30
C VAL A 1069 -17.11 26.28 1.89
N PRO A 1070 -18.14 27.12 1.71
CA PRO A 1070 -18.43 27.77 0.42
C PRO A 1070 -17.19 28.47 -0.17
N HIS A 1071 -17.16 28.73 -1.48
CA HIS A 1071 -16.00 29.38 -2.11
C HIS A 1071 -15.74 30.77 -1.51
N LEU A 1072 -14.53 30.97 -0.95
CA LEU A 1072 -14.02 32.28 -0.54
C LEU A 1072 -13.88 33.16 -1.79
N ASP A 1073 -14.43 34.38 -1.76
CA ASP A 1073 -14.28 35.37 -2.84
C ASP A 1073 -12.81 35.81 -2.95
N GLN A 1074 -12.09 35.18 -3.88
CA GLN A 1074 -10.66 35.39 -4.09
C GLN A 1074 -10.38 36.77 -4.68
N ASP A 1075 -11.29 37.32 -5.48
CA ASP A 1075 -11.09 38.64 -6.10
C ASP A 1075 -11.22 39.75 -5.07
N LEU A 1076 -12.21 39.65 -4.19
CA LEU A 1076 -12.36 40.56 -3.05
C LEU A 1076 -11.14 40.47 -2.11
N LEU A 1077 -10.73 39.24 -1.72
CA LEU A 1077 -9.53 39.01 -0.92
C LEU A 1077 -8.30 39.70 -1.53
N MET A 1078 -8.01 39.41 -2.80
CA MET A 1078 -6.82 39.95 -3.47
C MET A 1078 -6.88 41.46 -3.65
N SER A 1079 -8.07 42.03 -3.91
CA SER A 1079 -8.23 43.49 -4.02
C SER A 1079 -7.93 44.20 -2.70
N THR A 1080 -8.35 43.63 -1.57
CA THR A 1080 -8.05 44.18 -0.24
C THR A 1080 -6.57 44.07 0.08
N LEU A 1081 -5.95 42.90 -0.18
CA LEU A 1081 -4.52 42.69 0.06
C LEU A 1081 -3.65 43.69 -0.71
N GLU A 1082 -3.96 43.91 -1.99
CA GLU A 1082 -3.24 44.87 -2.84
C GLU A 1082 -3.43 46.32 -2.37
N SER A 1083 -4.63 46.70 -1.92
CA SER A 1083 -4.89 48.03 -1.36
C SER A 1083 -4.18 48.26 -0.02
N HIS A 1084 -4.11 47.25 0.85
CA HIS A 1084 -3.46 47.33 2.16
C HIS A 1084 -1.94 47.37 2.09
N TRP A 1085 -1.36 46.54 1.22
CA TRP A 1085 0.08 46.46 1.04
C TRP A 1085 0.67 47.81 0.60
N GLN A 1086 -0.04 48.56 -0.25
CA GLN A 1086 0.35 49.91 -0.67
C GLN A 1086 0.39 50.93 0.47
N CYS A 1087 -0.26 50.66 1.61
CA CYS A 1087 -0.24 51.49 2.81
C CYS A 1087 0.77 51.03 3.88
N GLY A 1088 1.56 49.99 3.62
CA GLY A 1088 2.71 49.58 4.45
C GLY A 1088 2.39 48.89 5.79
N GLY A 1089 1.16 48.39 5.99
CA GLY A 1089 0.68 47.89 7.28
C GLY A 1089 1.10 46.46 7.66
N TRP A 1090 0.78 45.46 6.84
CA TRP A 1090 0.96 44.04 7.20
C TRP A 1090 2.24 43.44 6.61
N ARG A 1091 2.89 42.52 7.35
CA ARG A 1091 4.07 41.78 6.87
C ARG A 1091 3.76 40.32 6.56
N THR A 1092 2.88 39.70 7.36
CA THR A 1092 2.56 38.28 7.26
C THR A 1092 1.06 38.03 7.39
N ILE A 1093 0.53 37.18 6.52
CA ILE A 1093 -0.86 36.73 6.53
C ILE A 1093 -0.88 35.21 6.49
N ASN A 1094 -1.50 34.61 7.50
CA ASN A 1094 -1.71 33.17 7.57
C ASN A 1094 -3.18 32.88 7.39
N LEU A 1095 -3.53 32.19 6.30
CA LEU A 1095 -4.90 31.78 6.00
C LEU A 1095 -5.04 30.27 6.25
N TYR A 1096 -5.90 29.91 7.20
CA TYR A 1096 -6.28 28.52 7.46
C TYR A 1096 -7.65 28.30 6.84
N CYS A 1097 -7.64 27.73 5.64
CA CYS A 1097 -8.84 27.42 4.88
C CYS A 1097 -8.62 26.08 4.18
N PRO A 1098 -9.26 24.99 4.65
CA PRO A 1098 -9.05 23.63 4.15
C PRO A 1098 -9.30 23.48 2.64
N GLN A 1099 -10.15 24.36 2.08
CA GLN A 1099 -10.62 24.32 0.70
C GLN A 1099 -10.11 25.49 -0.16
N PHE A 1100 -9.05 26.18 0.28
CA PHE A 1100 -8.48 27.28 -0.51
C PHE A 1100 -7.68 26.75 -1.72
N THR A 1101 -8.29 26.78 -2.90
CA THR A 1101 -7.63 26.57 -4.20
C THR A 1101 -7.51 27.90 -4.94
N ALA A 1102 -6.32 28.51 -4.93
CA ALA A 1102 -6.07 29.75 -5.67
C ALA A 1102 -6.20 29.51 -7.18
N ASN A 1103 -7.04 30.30 -7.86
CA ASN A 1103 -7.10 30.29 -9.31
C ASN A 1103 -5.82 30.95 -9.91
N PRO A 1104 -5.51 30.75 -11.22
CA PRO A 1104 -4.30 31.27 -11.84
C PRO A 1104 -4.13 32.80 -11.68
N THR A 1105 -5.21 33.56 -11.80
CA THR A 1105 -5.22 35.02 -11.62
C THR A 1105 -4.84 35.43 -10.18
N THR A 1106 -5.34 34.69 -9.20
CA THR A 1106 -5.05 34.89 -7.77
C THR A 1106 -3.60 34.54 -7.46
N LEU A 1107 -3.06 33.46 -8.04
CA LEU A 1107 -1.66 33.07 -7.91
C LEU A 1107 -0.71 34.15 -8.45
N GLU A 1108 -1.00 34.71 -9.63
CA GLU A 1108 -0.20 35.78 -10.22
C GLU A 1108 -0.19 37.05 -9.35
N ARG A 1109 -1.36 37.45 -8.84
CA ARG A 1109 -1.51 38.58 -7.92
C ARG A 1109 -0.79 38.33 -6.58
N LEU A 1110 -0.84 37.12 -6.03
CA LEU A 1110 -0.10 36.72 -4.82
C LEU A 1110 1.41 36.75 -5.05
N HIS A 1111 1.89 36.25 -6.19
CA HIS A 1111 3.30 36.31 -6.57
C HIS A 1111 3.80 37.76 -6.65
N LYS A 1112 2.99 38.67 -7.21
CA LYS A 1112 3.29 40.10 -7.25
C LYS A 1112 3.44 40.68 -5.84
N LEU A 1113 2.52 40.41 -4.92
CA LEU A 1113 2.63 40.88 -3.53
C LEU A 1113 3.83 40.27 -2.78
N ARG A 1114 4.12 38.98 -3.02
CA ARG A 1114 5.30 38.31 -2.45
C ARG A 1114 6.60 38.94 -2.92
N SER A 1115 6.69 39.30 -4.21
CA SER A 1115 7.84 40.01 -4.76
C SER A 1115 8.04 41.40 -4.18
N GLN A 1116 6.98 42.00 -3.63
CA GLN A 1116 7.03 43.30 -2.97
C GLN A 1116 7.37 43.20 -1.48
N GLY A 1117 7.39 41.99 -0.89
CA GLY A 1117 7.81 41.74 0.50
C GLY A 1117 6.74 41.14 1.42
N MET A 1118 5.54 40.81 0.90
CA MET A 1118 4.46 40.22 1.70
C MET A 1118 4.62 38.71 1.86
N SER A 1119 4.57 38.19 3.09
CA SER A 1119 4.50 36.75 3.34
C SER A 1119 3.03 36.30 3.41
N PHE A 1120 2.62 35.42 2.51
CA PHE A 1120 1.28 34.82 2.50
C PHE A 1120 1.40 33.30 2.58
N GLN A 1121 0.78 32.70 3.60
CA GLN A 1121 0.84 31.27 3.86
C GLN A 1121 -0.57 30.70 3.95
N VAL A 1122 -0.81 29.60 3.22
CA VAL A 1122 -2.08 28.86 3.27
C VAL A 1122 -1.82 27.50 3.89
N PHE A 1123 -2.55 27.18 4.93
CA PHE A 1123 -2.43 25.91 5.63
C PHE A 1123 -3.67 25.06 5.34
N ARG A 1124 -3.47 23.88 4.73
CA ARG A 1124 -4.54 22.91 4.40
C ARG A 1124 -4.95 22.01 5.57
N ARG A 1125 -4.14 21.93 6.63
CA ARG A 1125 -4.47 21.25 7.90
C ARG A 1125 -4.15 22.17 9.08
N ALA A 1126 -5.01 22.18 10.09
CA ALA A 1126 -4.90 23.08 11.25
C ALA A 1126 -3.70 22.77 12.18
N HIS A 1127 -3.07 21.58 12.03
CA HIS A 1127 -2.04 21.08 12.96
C HIS A 1127 -0.69 21.79 12.91
N ALA A 1128 -0.28 22.39 11.78
CA ALA A 1128 1.09 22.89 11.61
C ALA A 1128 1.47 24.12 12.49
N LEU A 1129 0.51 24.72 13.21
CA LEU A 1129 0.76 25.83 14.15
C LEU A 1129 0.10 25.63 15.53
N LEU A 1130 -0.59 24.51 15.77
CA LEU A 1130 -1.19 24.21 17.06
C LEU A 1130 -0.12 24.12 18.17
N ASP A 1131 1.05 23.54 17.87
CA ASP A 1131 2.19 23.45 18.80
C ASP A 1131 2.90 24.78 19.09
N HIS A 1132 2.59 25.85 18.35
CA HIS A 1132 3.26 27.15 18.46
C HIS A 1132 2.33 28.30 18.91
N VAL A 1133 1.02 28.08 18.93
CA VAL A 1133 0.03 29.14 19.21
C VAL A 1133 -0.90 28.77 20.36
N ILE A 1134 -1.18 27.49 20.64
CA ILE A 1134 -2.04 27.13 21.78
C ILE A 1134 -1.16 26.63 22.93
N PRO A 1135 -1.19 27.28 24.12
CA PRO A 1135 -0.49 26.75 25.29
C PRO A 1135 -1.00 25.35 25.64
N ARG A 1136 -0.11 24.39 25.97
CA ARG A 1136 -0.51 23.10 26.59
C ARG A 1136 -1.47 23.40 27.74
N GLY A 1137 -2.73 22.96 27.64
CA GLY A 1137 -3.80 23.32 28.58
C GLY A 1137 -5.09 23.85 27.92
N PHE A 1138 -5.06 24.17 26.62
CA PHE A 1138 -6.26 24.40 25.79
C PHE A 1138 -6.63 23.19 24.93
N GLU A 1139 -6.34 22.00 25.43
CA GLU A 1139 -6.88 20.76 24.89
C GLU A 1139 -8.36 20.72 25.26
N PHE A 1140 -9.23 20.66 24.25
CA PHE A 1140 -10.66 20.44 24.44
C PHE A 1140 -10.90 19.16 25.24
N ASP A 1141 -12.05 19.12 25.93
CA ASP A 1141 -12.61 18.00 26.71
C ASP A 1141 -12.02 16.62 26.40
N SER A 1142 -11.83 15.84 27.47
CA SER A 1142 -11.34 14.46 27.52
C SER A 1142 -12.07 13.45 26.60
N ASP A 1143 -13.15 13.84 25.94
CA ASP A 1143 -13.80 13.05 24.88
C ASP A 1143 -13.08 13.15 23.51
N PHE A 1144 -12.12 14.08 23.34
CA PHE A 1144 -11.39 14.27 22.08
C PHE A 1144 -10.02 13.56 22.02
N TYR A 1145 -9.47 13.13 23.16
CA TYR A 1145 -8.18 12.41 23.25
C TYR A 1145 -8.31 10.89 23.48
N SER A 1146 -9.52 10.34 23.57
CA SER A 1146 -9.73 8.88 23.58
C SER A 1146 -9.54 8.21 22.21
N CYS A 1147 -9.24 8.97 21.16
CA CYS A 1147 -9.02 8.45 19.79
C CYS A 1147 -7.58 8.57 19.27
N PHE A 1148 -6.60 8.96 20.10
CA PHE A 1148 -5.20 8.99 19.69
C PHE A 1148 -4.27 8.50 20.81
N GLU A 1149 -4.09 7.19 20.88
CA GLU A 1149 -2.79 6.63 21.30
C GLU A 1149 -1.87 6.49 20.07
N PRO A 1150 -0.54 6.66 20.25
CA PRO A 1150 0.39 6.92 19.17
C PRO A 1150 0.96 5.62 18.58
N SER A 1151 0.50 5.19 17.41
CA SER A 1151 1.30 4.30 16.56
C SER A 1151 2.16 5.12 15.59
N TYR A 1152 3.19 5.78 16.12
CA TYR A 1152 4.34 6.15 15.32
C TYR A 1152 5.21 4.91 15.13
N THR A 1153 5.07 4.24 13.99
CA THR A 1153 6.17 3.50 13.38
C THR A 1153 6.33 3.95 11.94
N SER A 1154 7.49 4.56 11.70
CA SER A 1154 8.14 4.86 10.42
C SER A 1154 7.61 4.13 9.18
N THR A 1155 7.14 4.91 8.21
CA THR A 1155 7.48 4.82 6.77
C THR A 1155 7.56 6.23 6.21
#